data_AF-A0A6N8UFQ8-F1
#
_entry.id   AF-A0A6N8UFQ8-F1
#
_cell.length_a   1.000
_cell.length_b   1.000
_cell.length_c   1.000
_cell.angle_alpha   90.00
_cell.angle_beta   90.00
_cell.angle_gamma   90.00
#
_symmetry.space_group_name_H-M   'P 1'
#
loop_
_entity.id
_entity.type
_entity.pdbx_description
1 polymer ?
#
loop_
_entity_poly.entity_id
_entity_poly.type
_entity_poly.pdbx_seq_one_letter_code
_entity_poly.pdbx_strand_id
1 'polypeptide(L)'
;MPNNLLSSSQMLAYTPLAKHDIIRDYCSRGLVVLAPESLGVPTSVHESIFESEVAQLRARKSINCSSIPQILDVLSSPGVKTACDAVLGKNWAIVPFTHNTPFMSGSHDQHWHKDDNGPFNARKHRHHHAVQAELLYYPQEVLGNMGPTATVPYSQYWTFNHEENQDNFAGADHLDFAYQLDGMERVPVAGPKSPYSVEEITNRQTDHDERLRNAVLSLNWPLNQPFEVGPLKAGSIVLYSHNLLHRGNHRRDAWESWRDNPRFMWRFWLYRTTESYGPKPTSLNWRKLGSDELTGVNRASLDAGLEATWNYHWRWMHTGSSDREHRSQKTPRPAVSASELKVLREQMLGLGDENEPSRLGAAYVLAKHAEEPSSLSVLEDALHSDRESVRRAATYGLAASGSLSTPVLLRAVDSPVRWIRKAAVFCLGESGETSQEVLERIEFLLLNDPSVYVRSVAASALGCFVRRSIGQDFDRTLVQRSAKSMLRCLEVEVNRLAMDRAQGRSIKMVRPTDECDICEGIGIDYGLARFKPVRSAVRENVLWSIVILCSHDPHLLGSTLKPLCEALCHIIENEKNIFVVGFAMDALNRLHQNRDGDALDINTNLKEMLLSSPLLPTECLVQGGMSPSEIQHLDSKLRAKSAM
;
A
#
# COMPACT_ATOMS: atom_id res chain seq x y z
N MET A 1 -14.37 29.55 15.47
CA MET A 1 -14.08 28.39 14.59
C MET A 1 -14.22 27.16 15.46
N PRO A 2 -15.00 26.12 15.12
CA PRO A 2 -15.16 25.00 16.04
C PRO A 2 -13.84 24.23 16.08
N ASN A 3 -13.09 24.46 17.16
CA ASN A 3 -12.01 23.62 17.62
C ASN A 3 -12.56 22.20 17.84
N ASN A 4 -12.54 21.37 16.80
CA ASN A 4 -12.59 19.91 16.97
C ASN A 4 -11.18 19.36 17.23
N LEU A 5 -10.36 20.12 17.97
CA LEU A 5 -9.27 19.54 18.73
C LEU A 5 -9.95 18.82 19.89
N LEU A 6 -9.96 17.49 19.84
CA LEU A 6 -10.34 16.66 20.99
C LEU A 6 -9.65 17.27 22.21
N SER A 7 -10.43 17.78 23.16
CA SER A 7 -9.91 18.20 24.46
C SER A 7 -9.06 17.07 25.01
N SER A 8 -7.96 17.37 25.71
CA SER A 8 -7.01 16.40 26.26
C SER A 8 -7.61 15.34 27.20
N SER A 9 -8.93 15.36 27.42
CA SER A 9 -9.71 14.42 28.24
C SER A 9 -10.65 13.48 27.45
N GLN A 10 -10.82 13.62 26.14
CA GLN A 10 -11.68 12.69 25.37
C GLN A 10 -10.89 11.46 24.92
N MET A 11 -11.33 10.29 25.36
CA MET A 11 -10.80 9.01 24.89
C MET A 11 -11.01 8.87 23.38
N LEU A 12 -9.98 8.43 22.66
CA LEU A 12 -10.05 8.10 21.24
C LEU A 12 -11.06 6.96 21.00
N ALA A 13 -11.92 7.09 20.00
CA ALA A 13 -12.84 6.03 19.59
C ALA A 13 -12.07 4.92 18.84
N TYR A 14 -12.27 3.67 19.23
CA TYR A 14 -11.67 2.51 18.55
C TYR A 14 -12.67 1.85 17.61
N THR A 15 -12.18 1.32 16.49
CA THR A 15 -12.98 0.57 15.52
C THR A 15 -13.31 -0.82 16.08
N PRO A 16 -14.59 -1.22 16.16
CA PRO A 16 -14.96 -2.59 16.52
C PRO A 16 -14.37 -3.62 15.53
N LEU A 17 -13.99 -4.80 16.02
CA LEU A 17 -13.43 -5.88 15.17
C LEU A 17 -14.45 -6.60 14.29
N ALA A 18 -15.71 -6.15 14.24
CA ALA A 18 -16.66 -6.70 13.30
C ALA A 18 -16.26 -6.32 11.87
N LYS A 19 -16.22 -7.31 10.96
CA LYS A 19 -15.81 -7.13 9.56
C LYS A 19 -16.54 -5.96 8.87
N HIS A 20 -17.83 -5.80 9.15
CA HIS A 20 -18.65 -4.72 8.60
C HIS A 20 -18.15 -3.33 9.03
N ASP A 21 -17.81 -3.14 10.30
CA ASP A 21 -17.33 -1.88 10.85
C ASP A 21 -15.92 -1.56 10.35
N ILE A 22 -15.03 -2.55 10.30
CA ILE A 22 -13.68 -2.41 9.73
C ILE A 22 -13.76 -1.94 8.27
N ILE A 23 -14.57 -2.61 7.44
CA ILE A 23 -14.71 -2.24 6.03
C ILE A 23 -15.34 -0.85 5.89
N ARG A 24 -16.36 -0.53 6.70
CA ARG A 24 -17.07 0.76 6.64
C ARG A 24 -16.11 1.91 6.92
N ASP A 25 -15.35 1.78 7.99
CA ASP A 25 -14.44 2.79 8.47
C ASP A 25 -13.22 2.91 7.54
N TYR A 26 -12.61 1.78 7.15
CA TYR A 26 -11.48 1.79 6.22
C TYR A 26 -11.87 2.35 4.83
N CYS A 27 -13.03 1.95 4.30
CA CYS A 27 -13.53 2.44 3.00
C CYS A 27 -13.77 3.95 3.01
N SER A 28 -14.36 4.49 4.08
CA SER A 28 -14.67 5.92 4.15
C SER A 28 -13.45 6.74 4.56
N ARG A 29 -12.98 6.64 5.80
CA ARG A 29 -11.91 7.48 6.34
C ARG A 29 -10.49 7.03 6.00
N GLY A 30 -10.33 5.84 5.40
CA GLY A 30 -9.02 5.33 5.00
C GLY A 30 -8.20 4.72 6.13
N LEU A 31 -8.73 4.61 7.35
CA LEU A 31 -8.03 4.02 8.50
C LEU A 31 -8.96 3.41 9.55
N VAL A 32 -8.43 2.47 10.31
CA VAL A 32 -9.06 1.89 11.50
C VAL A 32 -8.05 1.89 12.66
N VAL A 33 -8.56 2.07 13.88
CA VAL A 33 -7.75 2.06 15.10
C VAL A 33 -8.26 0.95 16.00
N LEU A 34 -7.41 -0.02 16.30
CA LEU A 34 -7.77 -1.22 17.05
C LEU A 34 -7.35 -1.09 18.51
N ALA A 35 -8.28 -1.40 19.41
CA ALA A 35 -8.05 -1.37 20.85
C ALA A 35 -7.19 -2.58 21.26
N PRO A 36 -6.20 -2.42 22.16
CA PRO A 36 -5.33 -3.52 22.58
C PRO A 36 -6.10 -4.71 23.16
N GLU A 37 -7.18 -4.43 23.91
CA GLU A 37 -8.01 -5.47 24.53
C GLU A 37 -8.74 -6.35 23.51
N SER A 38 -8.90 -5.85 22.28
CA SER A 38 -9.53 -6.60 21.17
C SER A 38 -8.55 -7.50 20.42
N LEU A 39 -7.23 -7.30 20.59
CA LEU A 39 -6.22 -7.97 19.76
C LEU A 39 -5.97 -9.43 20.16
N GLY A 40 -6.33 -9.82 21.37
CA GLY A 40 -5.99 -11.13 21.93
C GLY A 40 -4.50 -11.25 22.29
N VAL A 41 -3.85 -10.12 22.61
CA VAL A 41 -2.45 -10.07 23.07
C VAL A 41 -2.44 -9.67 24.55
N PRO A 42 -1.76 -10.42 25.44
CA PRO A 42 -1.65 -10.05 26.84
C PRO A 42 -0.89 -8.73 27.02
N THR A 43 -1.32 -7.88 27.97
CA THR A 43 -0.67 -6.59 28.27
C THR A 43 0.82 -6.72 28.55
N SER A 44 1.23 -7.80 29.23
CA SER A 44 2.64 -8.08 29.54
C SER A 44 3.53 -8.26 28.31
N VAL A 45 2.96 -8.64 27.15
CA VAL A 45 3.70 -8.73 25.89
C VAL A 45 4.04 -7.33 25.38
N HIS A 46 3.09 -6.40 25.43
CA HIS A 46 3.31 -5.00 25.03
C HIS A 46 4.38 -4.33 25.91
N GLU A 47 4.29 -4.53 27.24
CA GLU A 47 5.28 -4.07 28.22
C GLU A 47 6.67 -4.65 27.93
N SER A 48 6.76 -5.97 27.73
CA SER A 48 8.03 -6.66 27.43
C SER A 48 8.69 -6.18 26.13
N ILE A 49 7.88 -5.91 25.09
CA ILE A 49 8.38 -5.32 23.84
C ILE A 49 8.96 -3.94 24.12
N PHE A 50 8.20 -3.05 24.77
CA PHE A 50 8.65 -1.69 25.06
C PHE A 50 9.93 -1.65 25.89
N GLU A 51 10.01 -2.45 26.96
CA GLU A 51 11.20 -2.57 27.80
C GLU A 51 12.42 -3.05 26.99
N SER A 52 12.22 -4.01 26.10
CA SER A 52 13.27 -4.53 25.22
C SER A 52 13.75 -3.46 24.24
N GLU A 53 12.85 -2.67 23.65
CA GLU A 53 13.21 -1.57 22.76
C GLU A 53 14.03 -0.49 23.49
N VAL A 54 13.59 -0.09 24.69
CA VAL A 54 14.32 0.86 25.54
C VAL A 54 15.72 0.33 25.85
N ALA A 55 15.85 -0.96 26.19
CA ALA A 55 17.13 -1.59 26.48
C ALA A 55 18.07 -1.60 25.25
N GLN A 56 17.56 -1.97 24.07
CA GLN A 56 18.35 -1.98 22.82
C GLN A 56 18.76 -0.55 22.41
N LEU A 57 17.85 0.42 22.51
CA LEU A 57 18.14 1.84 22.25
C LEU A 57 19.26 2.35 23.17
N ARG A 58 19.17 2.08 24.47
CA ARG A 58 20.22 2.45 25.45
C ARG A 58 21.56 1.78 25.14
N ALA A 59 21.53 0.54 24.66
CA ALA A 59 22.71 -0.20 24.23
C ALA A 59 23.22 0.19 22.83
N ARG A 60 22.54 1.11 22.11
CA ARG A 60 22.83 1.51 20.72
C ARG A 60 22.87 0.33 19.76
N LYS A 61 22.00 -0.65 19.96
CA LYS A 61 21.83 -1.82 19.11
C LYS A 61 20.67 -1.60 18.14
N SER A 62 20.75 -2.26 16.98
CA SER A 62 19.66 -2.26 16.01
C SER A 62 18.44 -2.97 16.59
N ILE A 63 17.25 -2.43 16.31
CA ILE A 63 15.97 -2.99 16.74
C ILE A 63 15.25 -3.53 15.50
N ASN A 64 14.91 -4.82 15.53
CA ASN A 64 14.21 -5.55 14.49
C ASN A 64 13.54 -6.81 15.08
N CYS A 65 12.74 -7.51 14.27
CA CYS A 65 12.03 -8.72 14.67
C CYS A 65 12.96 -9.83 15.22
N SER A 66 14.20 -9.94 14.75
CA SER A 66 15.18 -10.88 15.31
C SER A 66 15.60 -10.49 16.74
N SER A 67 15.78 -9.19 17.01
CA SER A 67 16.15 -8.70 18.34
C SER A 67 14.99 -8.67 19.35
N ILE A 68 13.75 -8.57 18.87
CA ILE A 68 12.51 -8.53 19.68
C ILE A 68 11.46 -9.44 19.02
N PRO A 69 11.58 -10.76 19.18
CA PRO A 69 10.72 -11.72 18.49
C PRO A 69 9.24 -11.69 18.93
N GLN A 70 8.93 -11.12 20.10
CA GLN A 70 7.56 -10.95 20.61
C GLN A 70 6.66 -10.14 19.66
N ILE A 71 7.25 -9.31 18.78
CA ILE A 71 6.52 -8.60 17.72
C ILE A 71 5.79 -9.57 16.77
N LEU A 72 6.36 -10.76 16.55
CA LEU A 72 5.76 -11.78 15.70
C LEU A 72 4.46 -12.34 16.32
N ASP A 73 4.36 -12.34 17.66
CA ASP A 73 3.13 -12.73 18.36
C ASP A 73 2.02 -11.69 18.19
N VAL A 74 2.38 -10.40 18.16
CA VAL A 74 1.44 -9.30 17.85
C VAL A 74 0.94 -9.41 16.41
N LEU A 75 1.82 -9.59 15.43
CA LEU A 75 1.45 -9.75 14.02
C LEU A 75 0.56 -10.98 13.80
N SER A 76 0.80 -12.04 14.57
CA SER A 76 0.05 -13.30 14.46
C SER A 76 -1.25 -13.31 15.27
N SER A 77 -1.57 -12.24 15.99
CA SER A 77 -2.68 -12.23 16.95
C SER A 77 -4.05 -12.34 16.25
N PRO A 78 -5.07 -12.93 16.91
CA PRO A 78 -6.39 -13.10 16.31
C PRO A 78 -7.04 -11.80 15.86
N GLY A 79 -6.92 -10.72 16.64
CA GLY A 79 -7.52 -9.43 16.29
C GLY A 79 -6.82 -8.74 15.12
N VAL A 80 -5.48 -8.84 15.04
CA VAL A 80 -4.71 -8.34 13.88
C VAL A 80 -5.09 -9.09 12.61
N LYS A 81 -5.12 -10.42 12.68
CA LYS A 81 -5.56 -11.25 11.55
C LYS A 81 -6.98 -10.93 11.11
N THR A 82 -7.91 -10.75 12.06
CA THR A 82 -9.30 -10.38 11.76
C THR A 82 -9.40 -9.06 11.00
N ALA A 83 -8.67 -8.03 11.45
CA ALA A 83 -8.66 -6.72 10.80
C ALA A 83 -8.00 -6.76 9.41
N CYS A 84 -6.84 -7.40 9.30
CA CYS A 84 -6.12 -7.52 8.03
C CYS A 84 -6.91 -8.38 7.03
N ASP A 85 -7.54 -9.47 7.44
CA ASP A 85 -8.39 -10.30 6.58
C ASP A 85 -9.61 -9.53 6.07
N ALA A 86 -10.19 -8.64 6.89
CA ALA A 86 -11.30 -7.79 6.48
C ALA A 86 -10.89 -6.77 5.39
N VAL A 87 -9.68 -6.22 5.47
CA VAL A 87 -9.18 -5.18 4.54
C VAL A 87 -8.51 -5.77 3.31
N LEU A 88 -7.63 -6.76 3.48
CA LEU A 88 -6.75 -7.32 2.46
C LEU A 88 -7.13 -8.72 2.01
N GLY A 89 -8.12 -9.37 2.64
CA GLY A 89 -8.41 -10.77 2.40
C GLY A 89 -7.44 -11.72 3.13
N LYS A 90 -7.75 -13.01 3.11
CA LYS A 90 -6.92 -14.03 3.77
C LYS A 90 -5.54 -14.14 3.12
N ASN A 91 -4.61 -14.76 3.84
CA ASN A 91 -3.26 -15.08 3.37
C ASN A 91 -2.44 -13.86 2.93
N TRP A 92 -2.83 -12.64 3.34
CA TRP A 92 -2.10 -11.41 3.06
C TRP A 92 -0.61 -11.54 3.38
N ALA A 93 0.21 -10.73 2.75
CA ALA A 93 1.66 -10.81 2.86
C ALA A 93 2.26 -9.49 3.34
N ILE A 94 3.51 -9.56 3.81
CA ILE A 94 4.29 -8.40 4.25
C ILE A 94 5.39 -8.16 3.22
N VAL A 95 5.66 -6.90 2.88
CA VAL A 95 6.75 -6.56 1.98
C VAL A 95 8.10 -6.76 2.71
N PRO A 96 8.99 -7.63 2.21
CA PRO A 96 10.20 -8.00 2.92
C PRO A 96 11.20 -6.85 2.97
N PHE A 97 11.88 -6.72 4.12
CA PHE A 97 12.98 -5.77 4.33
C PHE A 97 12.60 -4.27 4.15
N THR A 98 11.32 -3.92 4.26
CA THR A 98 10.81 -2.56 4.08
C THR A 98 10.59 -1.84 5.41
N HIS A 99 11.65 -1.28 5.99
CA HIS A 99 11.55 -0.53 7.26
C HIS A 99 10.71 -1.21 8.37
N ASN A 100 10.73 -2.56 8.42
CA ASN A 100 10.02 -3.38 9.42
C ASN A 100 10.74 -3.30 10.79
N THR A 101 10.81 -2.09 11.34
CA THR A 101 11.59 -1.68 12.52
C THR A 101 10.86 -0.52 13.21
N PRO A 102 11.07 -0.26 14.53
CA PRO A 102 10.38 0.83 15.18
C PRO A 102 10.99 2.19 14.82
N PHE A 103 10.09 3.13 14.53
CA PHE A 103 10.39 4.55 14.36
C PHE A 103 10.18 5.30 15.67
N MET A 104 11.09 6.24 15.95
CA MET A 104 10.99 7.11 17.11
C MET A 104 10.44 8.49 16.75
N SER A 105 9.65 9.06 17.66
CA SER A 105 9.31 10.49 17.60
C SER A 105 10.47 11.35 18.11
N GLY A 106 10.55 12.58 17.62
CA GLY A 106 11.56 13.52 18.09
C GLY A 106 11.17 14.97 17.86
N SER A 107 12.19 15.79 17.63
CA SER A 107 12.06 17.24 17.47
C SER A 107 11.50 17.69 16.12
N HIS A 108 11.48 16.81 15.11
CA HIS A 108 11.21 17.19 13.72
C HIS A 108 9.86 16.69 13.24
N ASP A 109 9.24 17.48 12.37
CA ASP A 109 8.09 17.06 11.56
C ASP A 109 8.55 16.49 10.23
N GLN A 110 7.83 15.48 9.75
CA GLN A 110 7.86 15.13 8.33
C GLN A 110 6.87 16.00 7.54
N HIS A 111 7.15 16.21 6.26
CA HIS A 111 6.17 16.74 5.31
C HIS A 111 4.99 15.77 5.13
N TRP A 112 3.86 16.27 4.64
CA TRP A 112 2.73 15.43 4.24
C TRP A 112 3.07 14.63 2.99
N HIS A 113 2.91 13.31 3.06
CA HIS A 113 3.21 12.43 1.93
C HIS A 113 2.28 11.23 1.85
N LYS A 114 2.27 10.58 0.69
CA LYS A 114 1.87 9.18 0.53
C LYS A 114 3.11 8.39 0.14
N ASP A 115 3.38 7.31 0.87
CA ASP A 115 4.52 6.44 0.60
C ASP A 115 4.49 5.86 -0.82
N ASP A 116 5.67 5.52 -1.34
CA ASP A 116 5.83 4.88 -2.64
C ASP A 116 5.10 3.52 -2.67
N ASN A 117 4.51 3.15 -3.81
CA ASN A 117 3.79 1.90 -3.96
C ASN A 117 4.74 0.69 -3.88
N GLY A 118 4.39 -0.29 -3.04
CA GLY A 118 5.11 -1.56 -2.97
C GLY A 118 4.91 -2.46 -4.20
N PRO A 119 5.93 -3.26 -4.60
CA PRO A 119 7.34 -3.03 -4.31
C PRO A 119 7.79 -1.72 -4.99
N PHE A 120 8.59 -0.91 -4.25
CA PHE A 120 8.90 0.50 -4.54
C PHE A 120 8.87 0.84 -6.03
N ASN A 121 7.87 1.59 -6.46
CA ASN A 121 7.71 2.01 -7.83
C ASN A 121 6.92 3.32 -7.86
N ALA A 122 7.67 4.42 -7.74
CA ALA A 122 7.15 5.77 -7.60
C ALA A 122 6.23 6.25 -8.74
N ARG A 123 6.17 5.50 -9.86
CA ARG A 123 5.33 5.82 -11.03
C ARG A 123 4.29 4.76 -11.34
N LYS A 124 4.14 3.75 -10.48
CA LYS A 124 3.03 2.79 -10.55
C LYS A 124 1.74 3.52 -10.19
N HIS A 125 0.67 3.25 -10.92
CA HIS A 125 -0.66 3.73 -10.53
C HIS A 125 -1.00 3.22 -9.13
N ARG A 126 -1.46 4.12 -8.26
CA ARG A 126 -1.91 3.76 -6.92
C ARG A 126 -3.17 2.90 -7.03
N HIS A 127 -3.31 1.91 -6.17
CA HIS A 127 -4.51 1.10 -6.14
C HIS A 127 -5.57 1.75 -5.26
N HIS A 128 -6.70 2.16 -5.83
CA HIS A 128 -7.85 2.58 -5.02
C HIS A 128 -8.51 1.40 -4.31
N HIS A 129 -8.44 0.21 -4.89
CA HIS A 129 -8.80 -1.04 -4.22
C HIS A 129 -7.88 -1.30 -3.02
N ALA A 130 -8.42 -1.88 -1.96
CA ALA A 130 -7.65 -2.25 -0.76
C ALA A 130 -6.75 -3.48 -1.03
N VAL A 131 -5.71 -3.27 -1.83
CA VAL A 131 -4.67 -4.26 -2.14
C VAL A 131 -3.39 -4.04 -1.33
N GLN A 132 -3.22 -2.84 -0.77
CA GLN A 132 -2.11 -2.46 0.10
C GLN A 132 -2.64 -1.73 1.33
N ALA A 133 -2.00 -1.97 2.47
CA ALA A 133 -2.29 -1.31 3.74
C ALA A 133 -1.01 -1.18 4.57
N GLU A 134 -1.06 -0.28 5.54
CA GLU A 134 0.01 0.03 6.46
C GLU A 134 -0.44 -0.29 7.88
N LEU A 135 0.34 -1.08 8.60
CA LEU A 135 0.08 -1.41 10.00
C LEU A 135 1.10 -0.70 10.89
N LEU A 136 0.60 0.16 11.78
CA LEU A 136 1.38 0.82 12.83
C LEU A 136 1.04 0.20 14.18
N TYR A 137 2.05 -0.28 14.89
CA TYR A 137 1.89 -0.85 16.24
C TYR A 137 2.65 -0.02 17.27
N TYR A 138 1.98 0.31 18.37
CA TYR A 138 2.51 1.13 19.46
C TYR A 138 2.59 0.29 20.73
N PRO A 139 3.79 -0.14 21.17
CA PRO A 139 3.93 -0.98 22.36
C PRO A 139 3.68 -0.22 23.67
N GLN A 140 3.75 1.11 23.65
CA GLN A 140 3.50 1.99 24.79
C GLN A 140 2.30 2.92 24.58
N GLU A 141 1.81 3.53 25.66
CA GLU A 141 0.83 4.62 25.59
C GLU A 141 1.39 5.81 24.80
N VAL A 142 0.57 6.40 23.93
CA VAL A 142 0.95 7.59 23.15
C VAL A 142 -0.02 8.71 23.48
N LEU A 143 0.45 9.66 24.29
CA LEU A 143 -0.31 10.85 24.64
C LEU A 143 -0.39 11.83 23.46
N GLY A 144 -1.39 12.73 23.49
CA GLY A 144 -1.61 13.73 22.45
C GLY A 144 -0.45 14.73 22.24
N ASN A 145 0.52 14.78 23.15
CA ASN A 145 1.74 15.59 23.05
C ASN A 145 3.01 14.78 22.70
N MET A 146 2.94 13.45 22.56
CA MET A 146 4.10 12.60 22.25
C MET A 146 4.40 12.49 20.74
N GLY A 147 3.89 13.41 19.93
CA GLY A 147 3.97 13.36 18.47
C GLY A 147 3.30 12.12 17.90
N PRO A 148 1.97 11.95 18.09
CA PRO A 148 1.20 10.90 17.42
C PRO A 148 1.30 11.05 15.90
N THR A 149 1.16 9.94 15.19
CA THR A 149 1.10 9.94 13.71
C THR A 149 -0.07 10.81 13.26
N ALA A 150 0.20 11.73 12.33
CA ALA A 150 -0.81 12.59 11.75
C ALA A 150 -1.24 12.04 10.38
N THR A 151 -2.54 12.09 10.10
CA THR A 151 -3.16 11.66 8.84
C THR A 151 -4.09 12.74 8.31
N VAL A 152 -4.47 12.63 7.03
CA VAL A 152 -5.62 13.35 6.46
C VAL A 152 -6.67 12.30 6.12
N PRO A 153 -7.63 12.02 7.04
CA PRO A 153 -8.70 11.07 6.78
C PRO A 153 -9.44 11.40 5.48
N TYR A 154 -10.00 10.37 4.83
CA TYR A 154 -10.76 10.47 3.57
C TYR A 154 -9.92 10.78 2.31
N SER A 155 -8.61 11.02 2.43
CA SER A 155 -7.74 11.41 1.31
C SER A 155 -7.24 10.25 0.43
N GLN A 156 -7.59 9.00 0.74
CA GLN A 156 -7.02 7.80 0.09
C GLN A 156 -7.36 7.69 -1.41
N TYR A 157 -8.41 8.40 -1.86
CA TYR A 157 -8.88 8.37 -3.25
C TYR A 157 -8.47 9.58 -4.08
N TRP A 158 -7.70 10.53 -3.51
CA TRP A 158 -7.32 11.77 -4.18
C TRP A 158 -5.82 11.95 -4.17
N THR A 159 -5.22 12.44 -5.25
CA THR A 159 -3.80 12.76 -5.29
C THR A 159 -3.53 13.97 -6.19
N PHE A 160 -2.28 14.40 -6.24
CA PHE A 160 -1.79 15.53 -7.03
C PHE A 160 -1.35 15.07 -8.42
N ASN A 161 -1.20 16.02 -9.33
CA ASN A 161 -0.59 15.74 -10.63
C ASN A 161 0.95 15.67 -10.51
N HIS A 162 1.54 14.55 -10.92
CA HIS A 162 2.98 14.29 -10.78
C HIS A 162 3.77 14.36 -12.10
N GLU A 163 3.11 14.66 -13.23
CA GLU A 163 3.74 14.68 -14.56
C GLU A 163 3.88 16.07 -15.17
N GLU A 164 3.14 17.08 -14.68
CA GLU A 164 3.16 18.43 -15.26
C GLU A 164 4.48 19.19 -15.03
N ASN A 165 5.29 18.75 -14.06
CA ASN A 165 6.63 19.30 -13.82
C ASN A 165 7.71 18.27 -14.18
N GLN A 166 7.93 18.01 -15.47
CA GLN A 166 8.89 17.05 -16.06
C GLN A 166 10.35 17.11 -15.51
N ASP A 167 10.62 17.97 -14.52
CA ASP A 167 11.89 18.14 -13.81
C ASP A 167 11.95 17.56 -12.38
N ASN A 168 10.82 17.20 -11.74
CA ASN A 168 10.83 16.72 -10.36
C ASN A 168 10.17 15.34 -10.20
N PHE A 169 10.99 14.36 -9.82
CA PHE A 169 10.59 13.02 -9.38
C PHE A 169 10.78 12.98 -7.85
N ALA A 170 9.83 13.51 -7.10
CA ALA A 170 9.71 13.07 -5.71
C ALA A 170 8.99 11.72 -5.74
N GLY A 171 9.61 10.66 -5.20
CA GLY A 171 9.11 9.29 -5.29
C GLY A 171 7.89 8.99 -4.41
N ALA A 172 7.41 9.98 -3.66
CA ALA A 172 6.20 9.95 -2.86
C ALA A 172 5.30 11.15 -3.20
N ASP A 173 3.98 11.01 -3.00
CA ASP A 173 3.03 12.07 -3.31
C ASP A 173 3.11 13.14 -2.21
N HIS A 174 3.89 14.19 -2.41
CA HIS A 174 4.13 15.21 -1.40
C HIS A 174 3.09 16.34 -1.50
N LEU A 175 2.50 16.70 -0.36
CA LEU A 175 1.72 17.91 -0.22
C LEU A 175 2.61 19.03 0.33
N ASP A 176 2.61 20.19 -0.34
CA ASP A 176 3.54 21.31 -0.08
C ASP A 176 5.01 20.86 -0.19
N PHE A 177 5.43 20.48 -1.40
CA PHE A 177 6.82 20.09 -1.65
C PHE A 177 7.83 21.20 -1.29
N ALA A 178 7.39 22.47 -1.32
CA ALA A 178 8.21 23.59 -0.92
C ALA A 178 8.64 23.51 0.56
N TYR A 179 7.85 22.88 1.44
CA TYR A 179 8.25 22.66 2.85
C TYR A 179 9.61 21.95 2.95
N GLN A 180 9.85 21.03 2.02
CA GLN A 180 11.10 20.29 1.95
C GLN A 180 12.19 21.06 1.20
N LEU A 181 11.86 21.76 0.10
CA LEU A 181 12.81 22.57 -0.67
C LEU A 181 13.37 23.73 0.14
N ASP A 182 12.53 24.39 0.93
CA ASP A 182 12.89 25.50 1.82
C ASP A 182 13.75 25.02 3.02
N GLY A 183 13.91 23.70 3.18
CA GLY A 183 14.69 23.09 4.26
C GLY A 183 14.00 23.11 5.62
N MET A 184 12.71 23.47 5.68
CA MET A 184 11.93 23.58 6.91
C MET A 184 11.91 22.24 7.67
N GLU A 185 11.77 21.12 6.96
CA GLU A 185 11.86 19.75 7.54
C GLU A 185 13.15 19.49 8.36
N ARG A 186 14.25 20.22 8.11
CA ARG A 186 15.51 20.07 8.85
C ARG A 186 15.56 20.91 10.14
N VAL A 187 14.66 21.87 10.29
CA VAL A 187 14.55 22.74 11.47
C VAL A 187 13.86 21.95 12.59
N PRO A 188 14.50 21.77 13.76
CA PRO A 188 13.85 21.14 14.90
C PRO A 188 12.73 22.05 15.42
N VAL A 189 11.52 21.53 15.52
CA VAL A 189 10.34 22.23 16.06
C VAL A 189 10.35 22.21 17.58
N ALA A 190 10.87 21.13 18.19
CA ALA A 190 10.96 20.98 19.63
C ALA A 190 12.37 20.60 20.10
N GLY A 191 12.58 20.63 21.42
CA GLY A 191 13.87 20.30 22.04
C GLY A 191 14.85 21.47 22.10
N PRO A 192 16.09 21.24 22.57
CA PRO A 192 17.01 22.30 22.99
C PRO A 192 17.58 23.12 21.83
N LYS A 193 17.38 22.67 20.59
CA LYS A 193 17.81 23.37 19.37
C LYS A 193 16.65 24.05 18.64
N SER A 194 15.43 23.97 19.18
CA SER A 194 14.28 24.61 18.58
C SER A 194 14.38 26.13 18.68
N PRO A 195 14.03 26.88 17.62
CA PRO A 195 13.90 28.33 17.68
C PRO A 195 12.58 28.78 18.33
N TYR A 196 11.64 27.87 18.58
CA TYR A 196 10.30 28.16 19.11
C TYR A 196 10.26 28.05 20.63
N SER A 197 9.43 28.87 21.26
CA SER A 197 9.13 28.78 22.69
C SER A 197 8.29 27.54 23.02
N VAL A 198 8.36 27.09 24.29
CA VAL A 198 7.53 25.98 24.79
C VAL A 198 6.03 26.27 24.62
N GLU A 199 5.62 27.53 24.73
CA GLU A 199 4.24 27.97 24.55
C GLU A 199 3.79 27.79 23.09
N GLU A 200 4.59 28.26 22.12
CA GLU A 200 4.29 28.09 20.68
C GLU A 200 4.18 26.61 20.30
N ILE A 201 5.11 25.78 20.79
CA ILE A 201 5.11 24.32 20.54
C ILE A 201 3.86 23.65 21.14
N THR A 202 3.55 23.95 22.41
CA THR A 202 2.43 23.31 23.11
C THR A 202 1.08 23.73 22.52
N ASN A 203 0.97 25.00 22.10
CA ASN A 203 -0.23 25.58 21.51
C ASN A 203 -0.37 25.33 20.00
N ARG A 204 0.62 24.67 19.36
CA ARG A 204 0.63 24.36 17.91
C ARG A 204 0.61 25.61 17.03
N GLN A 205 1.44 26.58 17.41
CA GLN A 205 1.53 27.90 16.79
C GLN A 205 2.91 28.15 16.18
N THR A 206 3.71 27.10 15.99
CA THR A 206 4.97 27.23 15.25
C THR A 206 4.69 27.45 13.76
N ASP A 207 5.65 28.02 13.02
CA ASP A 207 5.53 28.18 11.57
C ASP A 207 5.26 26.83 10.88
N HIS A 208 5.78 25.72 11.43
CA HIS A 208 5.53 24.38 10.93
C HIS A 208 4.06 23.98 11.09
N ASP A 209 3.50 24.20 12.28
CA ASP A 209 2.11 23.86 12.57
C ASP A 209 1.15 24.62 11.65
N GLU A 210 1.39 25.92 11.45
CA GLU A 210 0.58 26.75 10.58
C GLU A 210 0.71 26.32 9.12
N ARG A 211 1.93 26.14 8.61
CA ARG A 211 2.18 25.76 7.22
C ARG A 211 1.61 24.37 6.90
N LEU A 212 1.90 23.36 7.71
CA LEU A 212 1.42 22.00 7.50
C LEU A 212 -0.11 21.89 7.62
N ARG A 213 -0.74 22.69 8.49
CA ARG A 213 -2.20 22.78 8.57
C ARG A 213 -2.79 23.46 7.35
N ASN A 214 -2.22 24.60 6.95
CA ASN A 214 -2.68 25.37 5.80
C ASN A 214 -2.50 24.61 4.49
N ALA A 215 -1.42 23.85 4.33
CA ALA A 215 -1.19 22.99 3.16
C ALA A 215 -2.36 22.00 2.94
N VAL A 216 -2.85 21.40 4.02
CA VAL A 216 -4.06 20.55 3.96
C VAL A 216 -5.26 21.42 3.64
N LEU A 217 -5.58 22.43 4.47
CA LEU A 217 -6.80 23.23 4.30
C LEU A 217 -6.93 23.90 2.92
N SER A 218 -5.81 24.24 2.27
CA SER A 218 -5.79 24.86 0.93
C SER A 218 -6.21 23.94 -0.21
N LEU A 219 -6.25 22.62 0.01
CA LEU A 219 -6.65 21.66 -1.02
C LEU A 219 -8.11 21.81 -1.45
N ASN A 220 -8.96 22.34 -0.57
CA ASN A 220 -10.41 22.42 -0.77
C ASN A 220 -11.05 21.06 -1.10
N TRP A 221 -10.42 19.95 -0.70
CA TRP A 221 -10.99 18.62 -0.84
C TRP A 221 -12.15 18.40 0.15
N PRO A 222 -13.15 17.55 -0.18
CA PRO A 222 -14.23 17.24 0.74
C PRO A 222 -13.70 16.63 2.05
N LEU A 223 -14.28 17.03 3.18
CA LEU A 223 -13.98 16.48 4.52
C LEU A 223 -12.51 16.65 4.98
N ASN A 224 -11.76 17.50 4.30
CA ASN A 224 -10.33 17.62 4.40
C ASN A 224 -9.89 18.35 5.67
N GLN A 225 -9.31 17.61 6.61
CA GLN A 225 -8.76 18.15 7.86
C GLN A 225 -7.58 17.29 8.35
N PRO A 226 -6.51 17.90 8.90
CA PRO A 226 -5.49 17.17 9.63
C PRO A 226 -6.09 16.47 10.85
N PHE A 227 -5.67 15.23 11.09
CA PHE A 227 -6.06 14.46 12.25
C PHE A 227 -4.84 13.79 12.89
N GLU A 228 -4.72 13.87 14.20
CA GLU A 228 -3.68 13.17 14.95
C GLU A 228 -4.26 11.93 15.60
N VAL A 229 -3.67 10.77 15.31
CA VAL A 229 -4.17 9.48 15.81
C VAL A 229 -3.69 9.28 17.25
N GLY A 230 -4.36 9.91 18.21
CA GLY A 230 -4.10 9.79 19.64
C GLY A 230 -5.07 10.59 20.52
N PRO A 231 -5.09 10.36 21.85
CA PRO A 231 -4.19 9.45 22.58
C PRO A 231 -4.46 7.96 22.32
N LEU A 232 -3.41 7.15 22.31
CA LEU A 232 -3.47 5.69 22.10
C LEU A 232 -3.04 4.93 23.35
N LYS A 233 -3.67 3.80 23.62
CA LYS A 233 -3.26 2.88 24.68
C LYS A 233 -2.04 2.05 24.25
N ALA A 234 -1.28 1.56 25.22
CA ALA A 234 -0.24 0.57 24.97
C ALA A 234 -0.84 -0.67 24.28
N GLY A 235 -0.23 -1.09 23.18
CA GLY A 235 -0.69 -2.18 22.34
C GLY A 235 -1.65 -1.79 21.21
N SER A 236 -2.03 -0.50 21.08
CA SER A 236 -2.90 -0.06 20.00
C SER A 236 -2.29 -0.27 18.62
N ILE A 237 -3.15 -0.56 17.65
CA ILE A 237 -2.79 -0.71 16.24
C ILE A 237 -3.56 0.29 15.39
N VAL A 238 -2.86 0.96 14.47
CA VAL A 238 -3.47 1.79 13.42
C VAL A 238 -3.25 1.07 12.10
N LEU A 239 -4.32 0.65 11.44
CA LEU A 239 -4.28 0.06 10.11
C LEU A 239 -4.87 1.09 9.13
N TYR A 240 -4.09 1.55 8.16
CA TYR A 240 -4.54 2.59 7.23
C TYR A 240 -4.18 2.27 5.78
N SER A 241 -4.88 2.95 4.86
CA SER A 241 -4.64 2.84 3.43
C SER A 241 -3.25 3.35 3.08
N HIS A 242 -2.51 2.58 2.29
CA HIS A 242 -1.22 3.01 1.73
C HIS A 242 -1.30 4.34 0.96
N ASN A 243 -2.51 4.73 0.53
CA ASN A 243 -2.75 5.98 -0.17
C ASN A 243 -3.26 7.11 0.73
N LEU A 244 -3.31 6.94 2.05
CA LEU A 244 -3.69 8.01 2.95
C LEU A 244 -2.53 9.00 3.11
N LEU A 245 -2.80 10.30 3.01
CA LEU A 245 -1.80 11.31 3.34
C LEU A 245 -1.48 11.20 4.83
N HIS A 246 -0.19 11.08 5.14
CA HIS A 246 0.28 10.95 6.50
C HIS A 246 1.62 11.65 6.69
N ARG A 247 2.01 11.82 7.96
CA ARG A 247 3.34 12.32 8.35
C ARG A 247 3.70 11.90 9.78
N GLY A 248 5.00 11.76 10.01
CA GLY A 248 5.59 11.85 11.35
C GLY A 248 5.43 13.27 11.91
N ASN A 249 5.13 13.35 13.20
CA ASN A 249 4.87 14.60 13.90
C ASN A 249 5.90 14.82 15.01
N HIS A 250 6.26 16.07 15.25
CA HIS A 250 7.15 16.44 16.35
C HIS A 250 6.47 16.20 17.71
N ARG A 251 7.31 15.99 18.73
CA ARG A 251 6.89 15.90 20.14
C ARG A 251 6.71 17.30 20.73
N ARG A 252 5.69 17.46 21.57
CA ARG A 252 5.35 18.69 22.29
C ARG A 252 5.51 18.58 23.81
N ASP A 253 5.87 17.41 24.31
CA ASP A 253 6.19 17.18 25.72
C ASP A 253 7.66 17.49 26.04
N ALA A 254 7.98 17.61 27.34
CA ALA A 254 9.29 18.05 27.82
C ALA A 254 10.43 17.16 27.29
N TRP A 255 11.34 17.75 26.53
CA TRP A 255 12.38 17.05 25.78
C TRP A 255 13.40 16.33 26.66
N GLU A 256 13.56 16.78 27.91
CA GLU A 256 14.39 16.16 28.93
C GLU A 256 13.93 14.73 29.24
N SER A 257 12.63 14.45 29.08
CA SER A 257 12.04 13.14 29.37
C SER A 257 12.11 12.16 28.20
N TRP A 258 12.40 12.61 26.96
CA TRP A 258 12.27 11.76 25.77
C TRP A 258 13.20 10.55 25.77
N ARG A 259 14.34 10.64 26.47
CA ARG A 259 15.29 9.52 26.60
C ARG A 259 14.75 8.39 27.48
N ASP A 260 13.98 8.74 28.51
CA ASP A 260 13.39 7.79 29.45
C ASP A 260 11.95 7.43 29.09
N ASN A 261 11.31 8.23 28.22
CA ASN A 261 9.99 7.99 27.66
C ASN A 261 10.00 8.09 26.11
N PRO A 262 10.73 7.20 25.41
CA PRO A 262 10.74 7.17 23.95
C PRO A 262 9.36 6.76 23.41
N ARG A 263 8.99 7.30 22.24
CA ARG A 263 7.76 6.92 21.53
C ARG A 263 8.14 6.05 20.34
N PHE A 264 8.06 4.74 20.50
CA PHE A 264 8.25 3.78 19.40
C PHE A 264 6.96 3.58 18.60
N MET A 265 7.12 3.23 17.34
CA MET A 265 6.04 2.86 16.43
C MET A 265 6.62 1.88 15.41
N TRP A 266 6.16 0.63 15.42
CA TRP A 266 6.52 -0.35 14.39
C TRP A 266 5.66 -0.15 13.17
N ARG A 267 6.25 -0.21 11.97
CA ARG A 267 5.54 -0.10 10.70
C ARG A 267 5.71 -1.39 9.88
N PHE A 268 4.63 -1.84 9.25
CA PHE A 268 4.65 -2.96 8.32
C PHE A 268 3.83 -2.68 7.07
N TRP A 269 4.43 -2.94 5.91
CA TRP A 269 3.77 -2.84 4.61
C TRP A 269 3.07 -4.13 4.26
N LEU A 270 1.75 -4.10 4.15
CA LEU A 270 0.90 -5.27 3.94
C LEU A 270 0.29 -5.28 2.55
N TYR A 271 0.05 -6.46 1.99
CA TYR A 271 -0.64 -6.59 0.71
C TYR A 271 -1.52 -7.83 0.52
N ARG A 272 -2.53 -7.66 -0.32
CA ARG A 272 -3.55 -8.66 -0.68
C ARG A 272 -3.00 -9.72 -1.62
N THR A 273 -3.06 -10.99 -1.19
CA THR A 273 -2.71 -12.15 -2.01
C THR A 273 -3.91 -12.99 -2.42
N THR A 274 -5.07 -12.84 -1.78
CA THR A 274 -6.27 -13.61 -2.10
C THR A 274 -7.46 -12.69 -2.31
N GLU A 275 -8.28 -12.99 -3.32
CA GLU A 275 -9.52 -12.25 -3.54
C GLU A 275 -10.64 -12.79 -2.66
N SER A 276 -11.46 -11.89 -2.08
CA SER A 276 -12.55 -12.26 -1.17
C SER A 276 -13.90 -12.14 -1.88
N TYR A 277 -14.59 -13.25 -2.10
CA TYR A 277 -15.95 -13.28 -2.65
C TYR A 277 -16.94 -13.50 -1.51
N GLY A 278 -17.39 -12.40 -0.91
CA GLY A 278 -18.51 -12.40 0.01
C GLY A 278 -19.84 -12.13 -0.71
N PRO A 279 -20.97 -12.29 0.00
CA PRO A 279 -22.24 -11.82 -0.51
C PRO A 279 -22.19 -10.31 -0.71
N LYS A 280 -22.99 -9.80 -1.66
CA LYS A 280 -23.14 -8.37 -1.84
C LYS A 280 -23.63 -7.72 -0.55
N PRO A 281 -22.98 -6.64 -0.09
CA PRO A 281 -23.42 -5.97 1.11
C PRO A 281 -24.69 -5.17 0.84
N THR A 282 -25.50 -4.99 1.88
CA THR A 282 -26.61 -4.04 1.85
C THR A 282 -26.10 -2.64 1.48
N SER A 283 -26.90 -1.90 0.72
CA SER A 283 -26.59 -0.50 0.40
C SER A 283 -26.47 0.32 1.68
N LEU A 284 -25.38 1.07 1.83
CA LEU A 284 -25.13 1.93 2.96
C LEU A 284 -25.46 3.38 2.58
N ASN A 285 -26.28 4.04 3.39
CA ASN A 285 -26.53 5.48 3.23
C ASN A 285 -25.54 6.26 4.11
N TRP A 286 -24.44 6.68 3.49
CA TRP A 286 -23.34 7.36 4.19
C TRP A 286 -23.78 8.65 4.89
N ARG A 287 -24.74 9.39 4.31
CA ARG A 287 -25.25 10.64 4.89
C ARG A 287 -26.03 10.42 6.18
N LYS A 288 -26.70 9.27 6.31
CA LYS A 288 -27.48 8.91 7.51
C LYS A 288 -26.65 8.41 8.68
N LEU A 289 -25.36 8.14 8.48
CA LEU A 289 -24.46 7.72 9.56
C LEU A 289 -24.06 8.85 10.51
N GLY A 290 -24.39 10.11 10.19
CA GLY A 290 -24.05 11.27 11.02
C GLY A 290 -22.54 11.49 11.10
N SER A 291 -22.08 12.00 12.25
CA SER A 291 -20.66 12.26 12.48
C SER A 291 -19.87 10.97 12.65
N ASP A 292 -18.64 10.96 12.16
CA ASP A 292 -17.68 9.89 12.44
C ASP A 292 -17.18 9.99 13.88
N GLU A 293 -17.23 8.88 14.62
CA GLU A 293 -16.91 8.87 16.06
C GLU A 293 -15.41 9.11 16.33
N LEU A 294 -14.54 8.73 15.40
CA LEU A 294 -13.08 8.91 15.54
C LEU A 294 -12.66 10.33 15.20
N THR A 295 -13.14 10.86 14.08
CA THR A 295 -12.66 12.14 13.50
C THR A 295 -13.59 13.32 13.76
N GLY A 296 -14.82 13.07 14.23
CA GLY A 296 -15.86 14.09 14.41
C GLY A 296 -16.46 14.63 13.11
N VAL A 297 -16.02 14.15 11.94
CA VAL A 297 -16.45 14.66 10.64
C VAL A 297 -17.91 14.37 10.37
N ASN A 298 -18.68 15.41 10.04
CA ASN A 298 -20.08 15.28 9.67
C ASN A 298 -20.23 14.80 8.22
N ARG A 299 -20.86 13.64 8.03
CA ARG A 299 -21.08 13.01 6.71
C ARG A 299 -22.40 13.42 6.04
N ALA A 300 -23.19 14.33 6.61
CA ALA A 300 -24.48 14.73 6.06
C ALA A 300 -24.38 15.47 4.71
N SER A 301 -23.27 16.17 4.46
CA SER A 301 -23.06 17.02 3.28
C SER A 301 -22.25 16.36 2.15
N LEU A 302 -22.17 15.03 2.12
CA LEU A 302 -21.46 14.31 1.06
C LEU A 302 -22.04 14.63 -0.33
N ASP A 303 -21.18 14.97 -1.29
CA ASP A 303 -21.56 15.09 -2.69
C ASP A 303 -21.79 13.72 -3.35
N ALA A 304 -22.36 13.73 -4.56
CA ALA A 304 -22.70 12.51 -5.30
C ALA A 304 -21.47 11.73 -5.80
N GLY A 305 -20.36 12.41 -6.09
CA GLY A 305 -19.13 11.79 -6.58
C GLY A 305 -18.41 11.00 -5.50
N LEU A 306 -18.28 11.57 -4.30
CA LEU A 306 -17.71 10.89 -3.15
C LEU A 306 -18.59 9.72 -2.69
N GLU A 307 -19.93 9.90 -2.71
CA GLU A 307 -20.86 8.81 -2.44
C GLU A 307 -20.75 7.66 -3.47
N ALA A 308 -20.58 7.98 -4.77
CA ALA A 308 -20.34 6.97 -5.79
C ALA A 308 -19.02 6.20 -5.55
N THR A 309 -17.96 6.93 -5.19
CA THR A 309 -16.64 6.37 -4.87
C THR A 309 -16.72 5.40 -3.68
N TRP A 310 -17.30 5.82 -2.55
CA TRP A 310 -17.41 4.97 -1.36
C TRP A 310 -18.35 3.79 -1.56
N ASN A 311 -19.46 3.96 -2.30
CA ASN A 311 -20.35 2.85 -2.61
C ASN A 311 -19.68 1.79 -3.49
N TYR A 312 -18.84 2.21 -4.43
CA TYR A 312 -18.06 1.27 -5.23
C TYR A 312 -17.08 0.48 -4.35
N HIS A 313 -16.26 1.15 -3.54
CA HIS A 313 -15.27 0.49 -2.69
C HIS A 313 -15.88 -0.36 -1.59
N TRP A 314 -17.00 0.07 -1.01
CA TRP A 314 -17.80 -0.73 -0.08
C TRP A 314 -18.19 -2.07 -0.68
N ARG A 315 -18.73 -2.06 -1.92
CA ARG A 315 -19.08 -3.29 -2.63
C ARG A 315 -17.85 -4.11 -2.97
N TRP A 316 -16.79 -3.47 -3.47
CA TRP A 316 -15.56 -4.15 -3.87
C TRP A 316 -14.89 -4.86 -2.68
N MET A 317 -14.75 -4.21 -1.53
CA MET A 317 -14.12 -4.82 -0.34
C MET A 317 -14.90 -6.02 0.21
N HIS A 318 -16.23 -6.09 -0.03
CA HIS A 318 -17.04 -7.25 0.35
C HIS A 318 -17.00 -8.40 -0.66
N THR A 319 -16.89 -8.08 -1.96
CA THR A 319 -17.17 -9.04 -3.05
C THR A 319 -15.98 -9.32 -3.97
N GLY A 320 -14.90 -8.55 -3.86
CA GLY A 320 -13.75 -8.56 -4.77
C GLY A 320 -14.07 -8.15 -6.20
N SER A 321 -15.33 -7.85 -6.51
CA SER A 321 -15.85 -7.78 -7.87
C SER A 321 -16.12 -6.33 -8.28
N SER A 322 -15.58 -5.93 -9.44
CA SER A 322 -15.94 -4.67 -10.10
C SER A 322 -17.29 -4.77 -10.82
N ASP A 323 -17.80 -6.00 -11.07
CA ASP A 323 -18.71 -6.22 -12.21
C ASP A 323 -19.89 -7.19 -11.99
N ARG A 324 -19.79 -8.17 -11.07
CA ARG A 324 -20.63 -9.39 -11.13
C ARG A 324 -22.15 -9.23 -10.96
N GLU A 325 -22.64 -8.13 -10.38
CA GLU A 325 -24.06 -8.02 -9.99
C GLU A 325 -24.84 -6.89 -10.66
N HIS A 326 -24.24 -6.16 -11.60
CA HIS A 326 -25.00 -5.26 -12.45
C HIS A 326 -25.95 -6.01 -13.40
N ARG A 327 -25.62 -7.27 -13.71
CA ARG A 327 -26.30 -8.10 -14.71
C ARG A 327 -27.64 -8.70 -14.27
N SER A 328 -28.05 -8.55 -13.00
CA SER A 328 -29.30 -9.13 -12.46
C SER A 328 -30.37 -8.09 -12.06
N GLN A 329 -30.10 -6.79 -12.20
CA GLN A 329 -31.15 -5.78 -12.02
C GLN A 329 -32.08 -5.78 -13.24
N LYS A 330 -33.28 -6.37 -13.08
CA LYS A 330 -34.39 -6.31 -14.05
C LYS A 330 -34.93 -4.89 -14.30
N THR A 331 -34.51 -3.91 -13.50
CA THR A 331 -34.91 -2.51 -13.63
C THR A 331 -33.79 -1.70 -14.28
N PRO A 332 -33.99 -1.14 -15.48
CA PRO A 332 -33.04 -0.22 -16.11
C PRO A 332 -32.79 0.96 -15.17
N ARG A 333 -31.53 1.33 -14.99
CA ARG A 333 -31.22 2.63 -14.39
C ARG A 333 -31.64 3.73 -15.36
N PRO A 334 -32.11 4.89 -14.86
CA PRO A 334 -32.32 6.03 -15.72
C PRO A 334 -31.01 6.37 -16.43
N ALA A 335 -31.09 6.58 -17.75
CA ALA A 335 -29.94 6.95 -18.56
C ALA A 335 -29.37 8.30 -18.09
N VAL A 336 -28.07 8.48 -18.21
CA VAL A 336 -27.44 9.78 -17.94
C VAL A 336 -27.97 10.78 -18.96
N SER A 337 -28.58 11.87 -18.49
CA SER A 337 -29.09 12.91 -19.40
C SER A 337 -27.94 13.56 -20.17
N ALA A 338 -28.18 14.07 -21.39
CA ALA A 338 -27.15 14.74 -22.17
C ALA A 338 -26.52 15.94 -21.42
N SER A 339 -27.31 16.66 -20.62
CA SER A 339 -26.84 17.74 -19.76
C SER A 339 -25.95 17.25 -18.63
N GLU A 340 -26.31 16.13 -18.00
CA GLU A 340 -25.52 15.53 -16.92
C GLU A 340 -24.20 14.97 -17.44
N LEU A 341 -24.22 14.29 -18.60
CA LEU A 341 -23.01 13.79 -19.25
C LEU A 341 -22.06 14.93 -19.61
N LYS A 342 -22.60 16.08 -20.06
CA LYS A 342 -21.80 17.28 -20.32
C LYS A 342 -21.12 17.78 -19.03
N VAL A 343 -21.85 17.86 -17.92
CA VAL A 343 -21.28 18.25 -16.62
C VAL A 343 -20.21 17.27 -16.16
N LEU A 344 -20.46 15.96 -16.27
CA LEU A 344 -19.47 14.93 -15.92
C LEU A 344 -18.21 15.04 -16.77
N ARG A 345 -18.34 15.31 -18.07
CA ARG A 345 -17.19 15.56 -18.96
C ARG A 345 -16.42 16.82 -18.55
N GLU A 346 -17.11 17.91 -18.22
CA GLU A 346 -16.46 19.14 -17.73
C GLU A 346 -15.70 18.90 -16.42
N GLN A 347 -16.30 18.14 -15.49
CA GLN A 347 -15.66 17.75 -14.23
C GLN A 347 -14.44 16.86 -14.45
N MET A 348 -14.53 15.86 -15.33
CA MET A 348 -13.41 14.98 -15.70
C MET A 348 -12.19 15.75 -16.25
N LEU A 349 -12.44 16.87 -16.96
CA LEU A 349 -11.41 17.69 -17.59
C LEU A 349 -10.98 18.90 -16.75
N GLY A 350 -11.55 19.08 -15.54
CA GLY A 350 -11.22 20.19 -14.65
C GLY A 350 -9.73 20.25 -14.32
N LEU A 351 -9.16 21.45 -14.30
CA LEU A 351 -7.72 21.68 -14.07
C LEU A 351 -7.42 21.97 -12.59
N GLY A 352 -6.16 21.85 -12.16
CA GLY A 352 -5.75 22.15 -10.78
C GLY A 352 -6.02 21.01 -9.79
N ASP A 353 -5.28 21.00 -8.68
CA ASP A 353 -5.36 19.97 -7.65
C ASP A 353 -6.65 20.07 -6.82
N GLU A 354 -7.24 21.27 -6.73
CA GLU A 354 -8.53 21.51 -6.07
C GLU A 354 -9.69 20.79 -6.75
N ASN A 355 -9.59 20.52 -8.06
CA ASN A 355 -10.59 19.80 -8.84
C ASN A 355 -10.39 18.28 -8.84
N GLU A 356 -9.38 17.76 -8.14
CA GLU A 356 -9.13 16.32 -8.03
C GLU A 356 -10.35 15.52 -7.54
N PRO A 357 -11.05 15.93 -6.46
CA PRO A 357 -12.23 15.20 -6.00
C PRO A 357 -13.36 15.21 -7.02
N SER A 358 -13.50 16.31 -7.77
CA SER A 358 -14.52 16.42 -8.83
C SER A 358 -14.22 15.50 -10.01
N ARG A 359 -12.96 15.45 -10.47
CA ARG A 359 -12.52 14.52 -11.52
C ARG A 359 -12.77 13.06 -11.12
N LEU A 360 -12.33 12.68 -9.92
CA LEU A 360 -12.48 11.31 -9.43
C LEU A 360 -13.94 10.94 -9.20
N GLY A 361 -14.72 11.85 -8.61
CA GLY A 361 -16.16 11.68 -8.44
C GLY A 361 -16.87 11.45 -9.78
N ALA A 362 -16.56 12.27 -10.79
CA ALA A 362 -17.12 12.11 -12.14
C ALA A 362 -16.73 10.76 -12.76
N ALA A 363 -15.48 10.31 -12.58
CA ALA A 363 -15.03 9.00 -13.08
C ALA A 363 -15.83 7.83 -12.49
N TYR A 364 -16.09 7.83 -11.18
CA TYR A 364 -16.90 6.80 -10.52
C TYR A 364 -18.39 6.89 -10.87
N VAL A 365 -18.92 8.11 -11.10
CA VAL A 365 -20.29 8.28 -11.58
C VAL A 365 -20.43 7.75 -13.01
N LEU A 366 -19.50 8.07 -13.92
CA LEU A 366 -19.49 7.51 -15.28
C LEU A 366 -19.38 5.99 -15.26
N ALA A 367 -18.53 5.43 -14.39
CA ALA A 367 -18.37 3.99 -14.23
C ALA A 367 -19.67 3.28 -13.81
N LYS A 368 -20.49 3.92 -12.97
CA LYS A 368 -21.82 3.43 -12.56
C LYS A 368 -22.80 3.27 -13.73
N HIS A 369 -22.54 3.98 -14.83
CA HIS A 369 -23.32 4.02 -16.08
C HIS A 369 -22.53 3.47 -17.28
N ALA A 370 -21.54 2.61 -17.05
CA ALA A 370 -20.69 2.07 -18.10
C ALA A 370 -21.41 1.21 -19.17
N GLU A 371 -22.65 0.79 -18.92
CA GLU A 371 -23.49 0.13 -19.92
C GLU A 371 -23.89 1.10 -21.06
N GLU A 372 -23.85 2.41 -20.79
CA GLU A 372 -24.09 3.45 -21.79
C GLU A 372 -22.78 3.74 -22.55
N PRO A 373 -22.71 3.52 -23.87
CA PRO A 373 -21.48 3.74 -24.65
C PRO A 373 -20.94 5.18 -24.55
N SER A 374 -21.82 6.15 -24.35
CA SER A 374 -21.45 7.55 -24.12
C SER A 374 -20.63 7.76 -22.85
N SER A 375 -20.94 7.04 -21.77
CA SER A 375 -20.19 7.12 -20.52
C SER A 375 -18.77 6.54 -20.68
N LEU A 376 -18.65 5.38 -21.33
CA LEU A 376 -17.35 4.78 -21.65
C LEU A 376 -16.54 5.65 -22.60
N SER A 377 -17.18 6.31 -23.57
CA SER A 377 -16.52 7.24 -24.49
C SER A 377 -15.90 8.43 -23.76
N VAL A 378 -16.58 9.01 -22.75
CA VAL A 378 -16.00 10.10 -21.95
C VAL A 378 -14.75 9.62 -21.19
N LEU A 379 -14.80 8.41 -20.64
CA LEU A 379 -13.65 7.81 -19.95
C LEU A 379 -12.49 7.49 -20.93
N GLU A 380 -12.79 6.98 -22.12
CA GLU A 380 -11.80 6.72 -23.17
C GLU A 380 -11.14 8.04 -23.64
N ASP A 381 -11.92 9.08 -23.92
CA ASP A 381 -11.40 10.41 -24.28
C ASP A 381 -10.43 10.92 -23.20
N ALA A 382 -10.80 10.80 -21.92
CA ALA A 382 -10.00 11.25 -20.79
C ALA A 382 -8.74 10.40 -20.56
N LEU A 383 -8.78 9.09 -20.82
CA LEU A 383 -7.61 8.21 -20.78
C LEU A 383 -6.52 8.64 -21.77
N HIS A 384 -6.90 9.28 -22.88
CA HIS A 384 -6.00 9.78 -23.91
C HIS A 384 -5.54 11.24 -23.70
N SER A 385 -5.92 11.88 -22.59
CA SER A 385 -5.48 13.23 -22.25
C SER A 385 -3.95 13.31 -22.06
N ASP A 386 -3.32 14.43 -22.40
CA ASP A 386 -1.91 14.66 -22.06
C ASP A 386 -1.69 14.93 -20.56
N ARG A 387 -2.75 15.31 -19.83
CA ARG A 387 -2.68 15.56 -18.39
C ARG A 387 -2.82 14.27 -17.60
N GLU A 388 -1.83 13.98 -16.75
CA GLU A 388 -1.83 12.78 -15.91
C GLU A 388 -3.02 12.70 -14.98
N SER A 389 -3.41 13.78 -14.32
CA SER A 389 -4.54 13.77 -13.38
C SER A 389 -5.86 13.36 -14.05
N VAL A 390 -6.07 13.78 -15.30
CA VAL A 390 -7.24 13.39 -16.12
C VAL A 390 -7.15 11.92 -16.54
N ARG A 391 -6.00 11.47 -17.06
CA ARG A 391 -5.80 10.06 -17.44
C ARG A 391 -5.96 9.12 -16.26
N ARG A 392 -5.41 9.49 -15.09
CA ARG A 392 -5.48 8.71 -13.86
C ARG A 392 -6.91 8.61 -13.34
N ALA A 393 -7.65 9.71 -13.31
CA ALA A 393 -9.08 9.68 -12.98
C ALA A 393 -9.86 8.73 -13.91
N ALA A 394 -9.63 8.83 -15.22
CA ALA A 394 -10.25 7.97 -16.21
C ALA A 394 -9.91 6.48 -16.00
N THR A 395 -8.65 6.20 -15.66
CA THR A 395 -8.16 4.84 -15.35
C THR A 395 -8.95 4.21 -14.21
N TYR A 396 -9.24 4.96 -13.14
CA TYR A 396 -10.07 4.45 -12.03
C TYR A 396 -11.53 4.27 -12.42
N GLY A 397 -12.08 5.17 -13.24
CA GLY A 397 -13.42 5.01 -13.80
C GLY A 397 -13.55 3.74 -14.64
N LEU A 398 -12.61 3.50 -15.56
CA LEU A 398 -12.56 2.30 -16.40
C LEU A 398 -12.38 1.03 -15.56
N ALA A 399 -11.51 1.04 -14.54
CA ALA A 399 -11.35 -0.09 -13.63
C ALA A 399 -12.66 -0.38 -12.86
N ALA A 400 -13.38 0.67 -12.47
CA ALA A 400 -14.67 0.56 -11.81
C ALA A 400 -15.80 0.11 -12.74
N SER A 401 -15.68 0.32 -14.06
CA SER A 401 -16.59 -0.21 -15.08
C SER A 401 -16.49 -1.72 -15.28
N GLY A 402 -15.48 -2.38 -14.71
CA GLY A 402 -15.30 -3.83 -14.86
C GLY A 402 -15.02 -4.26 -16.30
N SER A 403 -15.50 -5.43 -16.70
CA SER A 403 -15.27 -6.01 -18.04
C SER A 403 -15.83 -5.17 -19.18
N LEU A 404 -16.78 -4.27 -18.91
CA LEU A 404 -17.31 -3.34 -19.93
C LEU A 404 -16.23 -2.43 -20.51
N SER A 405 -15.17 -2.15 -19.75
CA SER A 405 -14.03 -1.35 -20.22
C SER A 405 -13.02 -2.14 -21.05
N THR A 406 -13.06 -3.47 -21.05
CA THR A 406 -12.04 -4.32 -21.69
C THR A 406 -11.77 -3.94 -23.16
N PRO A 407 -12.78 -3.70 -24.03
CA PRO A 407 -12.52 -3.31 -25.41
C PRO A 407 -11.74 -1.99 -25.54
N VAL A 408 -12.01 -1.01 -24.67
CA VAL A 408 -11.27 0.26 -24.63
C VAL A 408 -9.82 0.01 -24.24
N LEU A 409 -9.61 -0.79 -23.19
CA LEU A 409 -8.29 -1.08 -22.65
C LEU A 409 -7.42 -1.89 -23.63
N LEU A 410 -8.00 -2.85 -24.35
CA LEU A 410 -7.31 -3.64 -25.37
C LEU A 410 -6.81 -2.78 -26.55
N ARG A 411 -7.51 -1.69 -26.89
CA ARG A 411 -7.00 -0.71 -27.87
C ARG A 411 -5.89 0.16 -27.26
N ALA A 412 -6.08 0.62 -26.02
CA ALA A 412 -5.17 1.53 -25.36
C ALA A 412 -3.78 0.93 -25.07
N VAL A 413 -3.67 -0.40 -24.91
CA VAL A 413 -2.38 -1.09 -24.77
C VAL A 413 -1.53 -1.08 -26.05
N ASP A 414 -2.08 -0.71 -27.21
CA ASP A 414 -1.34 -0.52 -28.46
C ASP A 414 -0.98 0.95 -28.74
N SER A 415 -1.25 1.86 -27.78
CA SER A 415 -0.95 3.29 -27.94
C SER A 415 0.55 3.56 -28.16
N PRO A 416 0.93 4.51 -29.03
CA PRO A 416 2.32 4.93 -29.16
C PRO A 416 2.83 5.61 -27.86
N VAL A 417 1.93 6.13 -27.01
CA VAL A 417 2.28 6.80 -25.76
C VAL A 417 2.40 5.78 -24.63
N ARG A 418 3.62 5.61 -24.09
CA ARG A 418 3.91 4.65 -23.02
C ARG A 418 3.03 4.82 -21.77
N TRP A 419 2.64 6.06 -21.45
CA TRP A 419 1.82 6.35 -20.27
C TRP A 419 0.38 5.86 -20.42
N ILE A 420 -0.16 5.88 -21.64
CA ILE A 420 -1.46 5.30 -21.95
C ILE A 420 -1.38 3.77 -21.87
N ARG A 421 -0.33 3.15 -22.43
CA ARG A 421 -0.11 1.69 -22.28
C ARG A 421 0.01 1.27 -20.82
N LYS A 422 0.76 2.02 -20.01
CA LYS A 422 0.92 1.81 -18.56
C LYS A 422 -0.42 1.88 -17.82
N ALA A 423 -1.25 2.87 -18.13
CA ALA A 423 -2.58 3.03 -17.55
C ALA A 423 -3.53 1.90 -17.96
N ALA A 424 -3.52 1.54 -19.26
CA ALA A 424 -4.35 0.48 -19.80
C ALA A 424 -4.02 -0.88 -19.17
N VAL A 425 -2.73 -1.26 -19.09
CA VAL A 425 -2.33 -2.56 -18.51
C VAL A 425 -2.58 -2.63 -17.00
N PHE A 426 -2.43 -1.52 -16.27
CA PHE A 426 -2.87 -1.45 -14.88
C PHE A 426 -4.38 -1.75 -14.78
N CYS A 427 -5.18 -1.07 -15.60
CA CYS A 427 -6.63 -1.20 -15.58
C CYS A 427 -7.09 -2.60 -15.99
N LEU A 428 -6.40 -3.28 -16.91
CA LEU A 428 -6.68 -4.68 -17.26
C LEU A 428 -6.55 -5.62 -16.06
N GLY A 429 -5.60 -5.37 -15.14
CA GLY A 429 -5.48 -6.12 -13.89
C GLY A 429 -6.57 -5.80 -12.85
N GLU A 430 -7.04 -4.55 -12.83
CA GLU A 430 -7.99 -4.06 -11.81
C GLU A 430 -9.47 -4.23 -12.19
N SER A 431 -9.79 -4.26 -13.49
CA SER A 431 -11.17 -4.39 -13.99
C SER A 431 -11.81 -5.75 -13.65
N GLY A 432 -10.97 -6.77 -13.49
CA GLY A 432 -11.38 -8.12 -13.09
C GLY A 432 -11.90 -9.01 -14.21
N GLU A 433 -11.67 -8.62 -15.47
CA GLU A 433 -11.81 -9.51 -16.62
C GLU A 433 -10.65 -10.52 -16.64
N THR A 434 -10.98 -11.80 -16.72
CA THR A 434 -10.00 -12.90 -16.62
C THR A 434 -9.92 -13.75 -17.89
N SER A 435 -10.21 -13.15 -19.05
CA SER A 435 -10.15 -13.84 -20.35
C SER A 435 -8.73 -14.15 -20.81
N GLN A 436 -8.62 -15.12 -21.71
CA GLN A 436 -7.36 -15.48 -22.36
C GLN A 436 -6.75 -14.31 -23.16
N GLU A 437 -7.58 -13.49 -23.83
CA GLU A 437 -7.13 -12.33 -24.60
C GLU A 437 -6.48 -11.27 -23.68
N VAL A 438 -7.09 -11.00 -22.52
CA VAL A 438 -6.51 -10.08 -21.53
C VAL A 438 -5.16 -10.59 -21.03
N LEU A 439 -5.08 -11.90 -20.71
CA LEU A 439 -3.81 -12.52 -20.30
C LEU A 439 -2.73 -12.36 -21.38
N GLU A 440 -3.07 -12.66 -22.63
CA GLU A 440 -2.16 -12.54 -23.78
C GLU A 440 -1.57 -11.14 -23.91
N ARG A 441 -2.39 -10.10 -23.72
CA ARG A 441 -1.94 -8.71 -23.79
C ARG A 441 -1.06 -8.30 -22.62
N ILE A 442 -1.40 -8.73 -21.39
CA ILE A 442 -0.56 -8.47 -20.21
C ILE A 442 0.82 -9.15 -20.36
N GLU A 443 0.84 -10.41 -20.80
CA GLU A 443 2.07 -11.18 -21.04
C GLU A 443 2.94 -10.55 -22.12
N PHE A 444 2.33 -10.13 -23.23
CA PHE A 444 3.05 -9.46 -24.31
C PHE A 444 3.75 -8.21 -23.82
N LEU A 445 3.05 -7.34 -23.07
CA LEU A 445 3.63 -6.13 -22.51
C LEU A 445 4.73 -6.43 -21.49
N LEU A 446 4.52 -7.39 -20.59
CA LEU A 446 5.52 -7.80 -19.60
C LEU A 446 6.84 -8.24 -20.25
N LEU A 447 6.78 -8.97 -21.36
CA LEU A 447 7.96 -9.56 -21.97
C LEU A 447 8.59 -8.69 -23.07
N ASN A 448 7.82 -7.78 -23.68
CA ASN A 448 8.26 -7.11 -24.92
C ASN A 448 8.13 -5.58 -24.91
N ASP A 449 7.44 -4.96 -23.95
CA ASP A 449 7.34 -3.49 -23.96
C ASP A 449 8.72 -2.86 -23.73
N PRO A 450 9.14 -1.87 -24.54
CA PRO A 450 10.44 -1.23 -24.37
C PRO A 450 10.58 -0.54 -23.01
N SER A 451 9.48 -0.09 -22.40
CA SER A 451 9.52 0.68 -21.17
C SER A 451 9.45 -0.18 -19.91
N VAL A 452 10.41 -0.01 -19.00
CA VAL A 452 10.43 -0.68 -17.69
C VAL A 452 9.20 -0.32 -16.84
N TYR A 453 8.64 0.87 -17.07
CA TYR A 453 7.42 1.32 -16.40
C TYR A 453 6.20 0.50 -16.82
N VAL A 454 6.06 0.21 -18.12
CA VAL A 454 4.96 -0.62 -18.61
C VAL A 454 5.16 -2.07 -18.17
N ARG A 455 6.39 -2.62 -18.30
CA ARG A 455 6.69 -3.99 -17.88
C ARG A 455 6.45 -4.24 -16.39
N SER A 456 6.85 -3.31 -15.52
CA SER A 456 6.66 -3.44 -14.07
C SER A 456 5.19 -3.40 -13.66
N VAL A 457 4.39 -2.56 -14.31
CA VAL A 457 2.93 -2.53 -14.11
C VAL A 457 2.26 -3.77 -14.69
N ALA A 458 2.72 -4.27 -15.85
CA ALA A 458 2.24 -5.53 -16.43
C ALA A 458 2.50 -6.72 -15.51
N ALA A 459 3.67 -6.77 -14.85
CA ALA A 459 3.96 -7.78 -13.83
C ALA A 459 2.94 -7.74 -12.68
N SER A 460 2.65 -6.56 -12.14
CA SER A 460 1.63 -6.40 -11.09
C SER A 460 0.22 -6.75 -11.58
N ALA A 461 -0.13 -6.36 -12.80
CA ALA A 461 -1.43 -6.66 -13.40
C ALA A 461 -1.63 -8.17 -13.55
N LEU A 462 -0.56 -8.92 -13.87
CA LEU A 462 -0.59 -10.37 -13.93
C LEU A 462 -0.84 -11.01 -12.56
N GLY A 463 -0.27 -10.45 -11.49
CA GLY A 463 -0.60 -10.84 -10.12
C GLY A 463 -2.08 -10.60 -9.75
N CYS A 464 -2.63 -9.44 -10.11
CA CYS A 464 -4.07 -9.16 -9.93
C CYS A 464 -4.93 -10.11 -10.77
N PHE A 465 -4.56 -10.38 -12.01
CA PHE A 465 -5.23 -11.33 -12.89
C PHE A 465 -5.28 -12.71 -12.24
N VAL A 466 -4.13 -13.27 -11.83
CA VAL A 466 -4.06 -14.60 -11.19
C VAL A 466 -4.93 -14.66 -9.93
N ARG A 467 -4.78 -13.68 -9.03
CA ARG A 467 -5.55 -13.61 -7.78
C ARG A 467 -7.05 -13.65 -8.02
N ARG A 468 -7.52 -12.89 -9.02
CA ARG A 468 -8.92 -12.81 -9.40
C ARG A 468 -9.39 -14.09 -10.10
N SER A 469 -8.60 -14.64 -11.04
CA SER A 469 -8.90 -15.88 -11.76
C SER A 469 -9.07 -17.08 -10.83
N ILE A 470 -8.20 -17.23 -9.82
CA ILE A 470 -8.33 -18.29 -8.80
C ILE A 470 -9.61 -18.14 -7.99
N GLY A 471 -10.04 -16.91 -7.79
CA GLY A 471 -11.24 -16.56 -7.06
C GLY A 471 -12.57 -16.76 -7.80
N GLN A 472 -12.53 -16.92 -9.13
CA GLN A 472 -13.71 -17.01 -10.00
C GLN A 472 -13.95 -18.46 -10.49
N ASP A 473 -14.71 -18.65 -11.57
CA ASP A 473 -14.82 -19.93 -12.27
C ASP A 473 -13.43 -20.25 -12.87
N PHE A 474 -12.67 -21.00 -12.09
CA PHE A 474 -11.23 -21.14 -12.20
C PHE A 474 -10.80 -21.97 -13.43
N ASP A 475 -10.07 -21.35 -14.36
CA ASP A 475 -9.28 -22.05 -15.39
C ASP A 475 -7.81 -22.16 -14.95
N ARG A 476 -7.43 -23.39 -14.55
CA ARG A 476 -6.07 -23.73 -14.13
C ARG A 476 -5.03 -23.45 -15.19
N THR A 477 -5.38 -23.53 -16.48
CA THR A 477 -4.42 -23.34 -17.56
C THR A 477 -3.91 -21.90 -17.61
N LEU A 478 -4.77 -20.92 -17.31
CA LEU A 478 -4.41 -19.50 -17.27
C LEU A 478 -3.44 -19.19 -16.12
N VAL A 479 -3.59 -19.85 -14.98
CA VAL A 479 -2.66 -19.72 -13.83
C VAL A 479 -1.29 -20.30 -14.17
N GLN A 480 -1.24 -21.48 -14.77
CA GLN A 480 0.02 -22.09 -15.20
C GLN A 480 0.74 -21.24 -16.27
N ARG A 481 -0.03 -20.68 -17.20
CA ARG A 481 0.49 -19.79 -18.24
C ARG A 481 1.07 -18.51 -17.64
N SER A 482 0.35 -17.89 -16.70
CA SER A 482 0.83 -16.73 -15.95
C SER A 482 2.15 -17.03 -15.22
N ALA A 483 2.24 -18.18 -14.54
CA ALA A 483 3.46 -18.61 -13.84
C ALA A 483 4.66 -18.76 -14.79
N LYS A 484 4.46 -19.36 -15.97
CA LYS A 484 5.50 -19.49 -17.01
C LYS A 484 5.97 -18.13 -17.52
N SER A 485 5.04 -17.19 -17.74
CA SER A 485 5.35 -15.83 -18.17
C SER A 485 6.17 -15.07 -17.13
N MET A 486 5.85 -15.23 -15.84
CA MET A 486 6.65 -14.69 -14.73
C MET A 486 8.07 -15.28 -14.71
N LEU A 487 8.22 -16.60 -14.87
CA LEU A 487 9.54 -17.25 -14.92
C LEU A 487 10.37 -16.75 -16.09
N ARG A 488 9.79 -16.71 -17.29
CA ARG A 488 10.45 -16.17 -18.48
C ARG A 488 10.91 -14.73 -18.28
N CYS A 489 10.11 -13.90 -17.59
CA CYS A 489 10.52 -12.55 -17.26
C CYS A 489 11.74 -12.53 -16.33
N LEU A 490 11.79 -13.39 -15.30
CA LEU A 490 12.93 -13.47 -14.37
C LEU A 490 14.22 -13.97 -15.03
N GLU A 491 14.13 -14.75 -16.11
CA GLU A 491 15.28 -15.20 -16.90
C GLU A 491 15.93 -14.06 -17.70
N VAL A 492 15.13 -13.13 -18.23
CA VAL A 492 15.62 -12.09 -19.16
C VAL A 492 15.83 -10.73 -18.50
N GLU A 493 15.06 -10.41 -17.45
CA GLU A 493 15.10 -9.10 -16.82
C GLU A 493 16.27 -8.99 -15.84
N VAL A 494 16.96 -7.85 -15.86
CA VAL A 494 18.19 -7.62 -15.10
C VAL A 494 17.98 -6.58 -14.01
N ASN A 495 18.88 -6.59 -13.02
CA ASN A 495 18.97 -5.48 -12.06
C ASN A 495 19.72 -4.30 -12.67
N ARG A 496 19.28 -3.08 -12.36
CA ARG A 496 19.97 -1.84 -12.70
C ARG A 496 20.32 -1.07 -11.42
N LEU A 497 21.13 -0.02 -11.58
CA LEU A 497 21.33 0.95 -10.51
C LEU A 497 20.04 1.74 -10.29
N ALA A 498 19.75 2.08 -9.04
CA ALA A 498 18.66 3.01 -8.71
C ALA A 498 18.92 4.39 -9.36
N MET A 499 17.85 5.12 -9.69
CA MET A 499 17.91 6.36 -10.47
C MET A 499 18.84 7.42 -9.87
N ASP A 500 18.83 7.57 -8.55
CA ASP A 500 19.65 8.54 -7.80
C ASP A 500 21.14 8.30 -8.05
N ARG A 501 21.55 7.02 -7.99
CA ARG A 501 22.93 6.60 -8.20
C ARG A 501 23.31 6.66 -9.68
N ALA A 502 22.42 6.23 -10.57
CA ALA A 502 22.66 6.24 -12.01
C ALA A 502 22.82 7.68 -12.54
N GLN A 503 22.10 8.64 -11.96
CA GLN A 503 22.11 10.04 -12.40
C GLN A 503 23.02 10.94 -11.56
N GLY A 504 23.55 10.44 -10.43
CA GLY A 504 24.34 11.24 -9.49
C GLY A 504 23.54 12.40 -8.88
N ARG A 505 22.23 12.19 -8.65
CA ARG A 505 21.29 13.22 -8.16
C ARG A 505 20.66 12.79 -6.86
N SER A 506 20.16 13.75 -6.09
CA SER A 506 19.24 13.44 -4.99
C SER A 506 18.05 12.67 -5.53
N ILE A 507 17.58 11.64 -4.81
CA ILE A 507 16.40 10.85 -5.18
C ILE A 507 15.15 11.71 -5.45
N LYS A 508 15.09 12.90 -4.85
CA LYS A 508 13.99 13.89 -5.01
C LYS A 508 14.02 14.65 -6.34
N MET A 509 15.14 14.56 -7.07
CA MET A 509 15.45 15.36 -8.28
C MET A 509 15.89 14.47 -9.46
N VAL A 510 15.66 13.16 -9.37
CA VAL A 510 15.94 12.24 -10.47
C VAL A 510 14.93 12.43 -11.60
N ARG A 511 15.24 11.95 -12.80
CA ARG A 511 14.31 11.94 -13.93
C ARG A 511 13.95 10.51 -14.33
N PRO A 512 12.71 10.25 -14.76
CA PRO A 512 12.31 8.92 -15.17
C PRO A 512 12.99 8.51 -16.48
N THR A 513 13.73 7.41 -16.49
CA THR A 513 14.36 6.83 -17.68
C THR A 513 14.20 5.32 -17.69
N ASP A 514 14.26 4.71 -18.88
CA ASP A 514 14.17 3.25 -19.03
C ASP A 514 15.53 2.55 -18.83
N GLU A 515 16.63 3.30 -18.64
CA GLU A 515 17.99 2.75 -18.43
C GLU A 515 18.38 2.54 -16.96
N CYS A 516 17.60 3.06 -16.00
CA CYS A 516 17.86 2.89 -14.56
C CYS A 516 16.61 2.43 -13.82
N ASP A 517 16.79 1.88 -12.61
CA ASP A 517 15.68 1.36 -11.84
C ASP A 517 14.95 2.45 -11.07
N ILE A 518 13.63 2.41 -11.20
CA ILE A 518 12.66 3.43 -10.82
C ILE A 518 12.32 3.43 -9.32
N CYS A 519 12.85 2.46 -8.58
CA CYS A 519 12.67 2.33 -7.15
C CYS A 519 13.52 3.36 -6.42
N GLU A 520 13.01 3.91 -5.32
CA GLU A 520 13.87 4.65 -4.40
C GLU A 520 14.99 3.74 -3.91
N GLY A 521 16.20 4.03 -4.38
CA GLY A 521 17.42 3.47 -3.84
C GLY A 521 17.59 4.07 -2.46
N ILE A 522 17.03 3.43 -1.43
CA ILE A 522 17.26 3.82 -0.03
C ILE A 522 18.76 3.88 0.33
N GLY A 523 19.64 3.40 -0.56
CA GLY A 523 21.08 3.46 -0.41
C GLY A 523 21.58 2.61 0.76
N ILE A 524 20.68 1.85 1.40
CA ILE A 524 20.96 1.05 2.58
C ILE A 524 21.97 -0.01 2.18
N ASP A 525 23.18 0.18 2.69
CA ASP A 525 24.15 -0.87 2.80
C ASP A 525 23.73 -1.73 4.00
N TYR A 526 23.28 -2.95 3.73
CA TYR A 526 22.95 -3.92 4.78
C TYR A 526 24.20 -4.47 5.48
N GLY A 527 25.40 -3.97 5.16
CA GLY A 527 26.67 -4.39 5.72
C GLY A 527 27.11 -5.77 5.23
N LEU A 528 26.49 -6.25 4.15
CA LEU A 528 26.63 -7.62 3.66
C LEU A 528 27.12 -7.60 2.22
N ALA A 529 28.34 -8.09 2.00
CA ALA A 529 29.04 -8.02 0.73
C ALA A 529 28.25 -8.59 -0.47
N ARG A 530 27.34 -9.55 -0.23
CA ARG A 530 26.46 -10.14 -1.25
C ARG A 530 25.49 -9.12 -1.84
N PHE A 531 24.83 -8.31 -1.00
CA PHE A 531 23.77 -7.43 -1.44
C PHE A 531 24.36 -6.13 -1.99
N LYS A 532 23.96 -5.78 -3.21
CA LYS A 532 24.45 -4.60 -3.92
C LYS A 532 23.33 -3.56 -4.00
N PRO A 533 23.65 -2.27 -4.15
CA PRO A 533 22.65 -1.21 -4.32
C PRO A 533 22.07 -1.21 -5.75
N VAL A 534 21.53 -2.36 -6.14
CA VAL A 534 20.87 -2.60 -7.42
C VAL A 534 19.41 -2.96 -7.15
N ARG A 535 18.53 -2.53 -8.04
CA ARG A 535 17.09 -2.76 -7.95
C ARG A 535 16.61 -3.41 -9.25
N SER A 536 15.34 -3.79 -9.29
CA SER A 536 14.64 -4.13 -10.53
C SER A 536 13.15 -4.06 -10.29
N ALA A 537 12.51 -2.95 -10.63
CA ALA A 537 11.07 -2.80 -10.38
C ALA A 537 10.24 -3.88 -11.07
N VAL A 538 10.69 -4.34 -12.23
CA VAL A 538 10.07 -5.45 -12.96
C VAL A 538 10.25 -6.77 -12.19
N ARG A 539 11.47 -7.17 -11.81
CA ARG A 539 11.69 -8.43 -11.06
C ARG A 539 10.97 -8.42 -9.71
N GLU A 540 10.98 -7.29 -9.01
CA GLU A 540 10.29 -7.14 -7.73
C GLU A 540 8.77 -7.27 -7.88
N ASN A 541 8.14 -6.65 -8.89
CA ASN A 541 6.70 -6.81 -9.14
C ASN A 541 6.35 -8.23 -9.65
N VAL A 542 7.26 -8.89 -10.37
CA VAL A 542 7.09 -10.30 -10.76
C VAL A 542 7.11 -11.20 -9.53
N LEU A 543 8.09 -11.03 -8.63
CA LEU A 543 8.15 -11.84 -7.41
C LEU A 543 7.05 -11.52 -6.40
N TRP A 544 6.61 -10.28 -6.31
CA TRP A 544 5.38 -9.92 -5.59
C TRP A 544 4.19 -10.74 -6.12
N SER A 545 4.07 -10.84 -7.45
CA SER A 545 3.00 -11.60 -8.09
C SER A 545 3.18 -13.12 -7.94
N ILE A 546 4.41 -13.60 -7.82
CA ILE A 546 4.70 -14.99 -7.45
C ILE A 546 4.32 -15.25 -5.99
N VAL A 547 4.52 -14.32 -5.05
CA VAL A 547 4.02 -14.50 -3.67
C VAL A 547 2.50 -14.62 -3.66
N ILE A 548 1.79 -13.81 -4.45
CA ILE A 548 0.33 -13.95 -4.65
C ILE A 548 0.01 -15.37 -5.10
N LEU A 549 0.63 -15.84 -6.18
CA LEU A 549 0.44 -17.18 -6.74
C LEU A 549 0.72 -18.30 -5.72
N CYS A 550 1.83 -18.20 -4.97
CA CYS A 550 2.25 -19.17 -3.95
C CYS A 550 1.41 -19.13 -2.66
N SER A 551 0.55 -18.12 -2.49
CA SER A 551 -0.41 -18.04 -1.37
C SER A 551 -1.66 -18.90 -1.58
N HIS A 552 -1.74 -19.60 -2.71
CA HIS A 552 -2.81 -20.51 -3.07
C HIS A 552 -2.30 -21.95 -3.12
N ASP A 553 -3.21 -22.89 -3.42
CA ASP A 553 -2.89 -24.31 -3.56
C ASP A 553 -1.74 -24.54 -4.59
N PRO A 554 -0.61 -25.16 -4.19
CA PRO A 554 0.50 -25.46 -5.09
C PRO A 554 0.10 -26.34 -6.28
N HIS A 555 -0.94 -27.16 -6.17
CA HIS A 555 -1.40 -27.99 -7.28
C HIS A 555 -1.81 -27.15 -8.49
N LEU A 556 -2.28 -25.91 -8.31
CA LEU A 556 -2.68 -25.06 -9.44
C LEU A 556 -1.54 -24.88 -10.47
N LEU A 557 -0.28 -24.91 -10.02
CA LEU A 557 0.93 -24.74 -10.82
C LEU A 557 1.25 -25.92 -11.76
N GLY A 558 0.76 -27.12 -11.47
CA GLY A 558 0.98 -28.33 -12.28
C GLY A 558 2.47 -28.53 -12.60
N SER A 559 2.81 -28.72 -13.88
CA SER A 559 4.20 -28.91 -14.32
C SER A 559 5.11 -27.70 -14.13
N THR A 560 4.55 -26.52 -13.81
CA THR A 560 5.30 -25.29 -13.56
C THR A 560 5.83 -25.19 -12.13
N LEU A 561 5.32 -26.03 -11.20
CA LEU A 561 5.71 -26.00 -9.78
C LEU A 561 7.21 -26.22 -9.58
N LYS A 562 7.77 -27.27 -10.21
CA LYS A 562 9.19 -27.61 -10.07
C LYS A 562 10.12 -26.53 -10.63
N PRO A 563 9.96 -26.06 -11.89
CA PRO A 563 10.75 -24.94 -12.42
C PRO A 563 10.64 -23.67 -11.56
N LEU A 564 9.45 -23.40 -10.99
CA LEU A 564 9.27 -22.26 -10.09
C LEU A 564 10.11 -22.40 -8.82
N CYS A 565 10.09 -23.55 -8.16
CA CYS A 565 10.90 -23.78 -6.98
C CYS A 565 12.40 -23.73 -7.26
N GLU A 566 12.85 -24.26 -8.41
CA GLU A 566 14.24 -24.18 -8.86
C GLU A 566 14.67 -22.71 -9.05
N ALA A 567 13.84 -21.90 -9.71
CA ALA A 567 14.10 -20.46 -9.88
C ALA A 567 14.14 -19.70 -8.54
N LEU A 568 13.21 -20.00 -7.63
CA LEU A 568 13.18 -19.39 -6.29
C LEU A 568 14.44 -19.74 -5.50
N CYS A 569 14.87 -21.01 -5.49
CA CYS A 569 16.12 -21.42 -4.83
C CYS A 569 17.33 -20.70 -5.42
N HIS A 570 17.44 -20.67 -6.76
CA HIS A 570 18.53 -19.98 -7.43
C HIS A 570 18.61 -18.49 -7.07
N ILE A 571 17.47 -17.80 -6.98
CA ILE A 571 17.37 -16.41 -6.54
C ILE A 571 17.83 -16.27 -5.09
N ILE A 572 17.32 -17.12 -4.19
CA ILE A 572 17.67 -17.09 -2.76
C ILE A 572 19.18 -17.26 -2.53
N GLU A 573 19.88 -18.03 -3.36
CA GLU A 573 21.31 -18.27 -3.23
C GLU A 573 22.18 -17.18 -3.89
N ASN A 574 21.78 -16.70 -5.07
CA ASN A 574 22.70 -15.98 -5.97
C ASN A 574 22.36 -14.50 -6.19
N GLU A 575 21.14 -14.07 -5.91
CA GLU A 575 20.68 -12.71 -6.21
C GLU A 575 21.35 -11.65 -5.31
N LYS A 576 21.59 -10.47 -5.89
CA LYS A 576 22.23 -9.30 -5.27
C LYS A 576 21.20 -8.24 -4.84
N ASN A 577 20.00 -8.25 -5.42
CA ASN A 577 18.88 -7.44 -4.96
C ASN A 577 18.18 -8.12 -3.77
N ILE A 578 18.35 -7.54 -2.58
CA ILE A 578 17.82 -8.10 -1.33
C ILE A 578 16.29 -8.23 -1.31
N PHE A 579 15.55 -7.33 -1.97
CA PHE A 579 14.09 -7.37 -1.99
C PHE A 579 13.58 -8.59 -2.78
N VAL A 580 14.21 -8.85 -3.93
CA VAL A 580 13.95 -10.03 -4.77
C VAL A 580 14.27 -11.31 -3.98
N VAL A 581 15.35 -11.34 -3.20
CA VAL A 581 15.64 -12.46 -2.28
C VAL A 581 14.53 -12.63 -1.25
N GLY A 582 14.10 -11.55 -0.60
CA GLY A 582 13.04 -11.59 0.41
C GLY A 582 11.71 -12.13 -0.11
N PHE A 583 11.28 -11.69 -1.29
CA PHE A 583 10.05 -12.21 -1.91
C PHE A 583 10.20 -13.68 -2.30
N ALA A 584 11.37 -14.08 -2.80
CA ALA A 584 11.61 -15.47 -3.16
C ALA A 584 11.56 -16.41 -1.93
N MET A 585 12.08 -15.95 -0.78
CA MET A 585 12.00 -16.67 0.49
C MET A 585 10.56 -16.83 0.98
N ASP A 586 9.75 -15.76 0.90
CA ASP A 586 8.33 -15.81 1.27
C ASP A 586 7.54 -16.74 0.35
N ALA A 587 7.73 -16.61 -0.97
CA ALA A 587 7.07 -17.48 -1.96
C ALA A 587 7.40 -18.97 -1.74
N LEU A 588 8.69 -19.30 -1.55
CA LEU A 588 9.12 -20.69 -1.32
C LEU A 588 8.57 -21.23 0.01
N ASN A 589 8.56 -20.41 1.07
CA ASN A 589 7.95 -20.77 2.34
C ASN A 589 6.46 -21.09 2.17
N ARG A 590 5.69 -20.22 1.49
CA ARG A 590 4.25 -20.44 1.28
C ARG A 590 3.95 -21.72 0.50
N LEU A 591 4.73 -22.04 -0.54
CA LEU A 591 4.61 -23.32 -1.25
C LEU A 591 4.85 -24.51 -0.32
N HIS A 592 5.80 -24.40 0.60
CA HIS A 592 6.11 -25.44 1.57
C HIS A 592 5.02 -25.59 2.64
N GLN A 593 4.44 -24.49 3.11
CA GLN A 593 3.38 -24.52 4.13
C GLN A 593 2.04 -24.99 3.55
N ASN A 594 1.77 -24.70 2.28
CA ASN A 594 0.55 -25.09 1.59
C ASN A 594 0.61 -26.48 0.93
N ARG A 595 1.64 -27.30 1.21
CA ARG A 595 1.75 -28.65 0.64
C ARG A 595 0.81 -29.63 1.35
N ASP A 596 0.08 -30.42 0.57
CA ASP A 596 -0.39 -31.73 1.06
C ASP A 596 0.75 -32.74 0.87
N GLY A 597 0.91 -33.67 1.83
CA GLY A 597 2.13 -34.44 2.11
C GLY A 597 2.82 -35.17 0.94
N ASP A 598 2.13 -35.40 -0.19
CA ASP A 598 2.65 -36.11 -1.37
C ASP A 598 2.91 -35.20 -2.60
N ALA A 599 2.61 -33.91 -2.54
CA ALA A 599 2.55 -33.02 -3.71
C ALA A 599 3.89 -32.38 -4.15
N LEU A 600 4.90 -32.38 -3.28
CA LEU A 600 6.20 -31.78 -3.57
C LEU A 600 7.31 -32.84 -3.43
N ASP A 601 7.71 -33.46 -4.53
CA ASP A 601 9.05 -34.04 -4.70
C ASP A 601 10.07 -32.91 -4.91
N ILE A 602 10.11 -32.01 -3.93
CA ILE A 602 11.05 -30.91 -3.89
C ILE A 602 11.88 -31.19 -2.65
N ASN A 603 12.93 -31.99 -2.86
CA ASN A 603 13.98 -32.31 -1.89
C ASN A 603 14.78 -31.07 -1.44
N THR A 604 14.23 -29.86 -1.64
CA THR A 604 14.75 -28.63 -1.07
C THR A 604 14.48 -28.65 0.42
N ASN A 605 15.52 -28.88 1.18
CA ASN A 605 15.52 -28.58 2.61
C ASN A 605 15.30 -27.07 2.78
N LEU A 606 14.04 -26.65 2.94
CA LEU A 606 13.65 -25.23 3.06
C LEU A 606 14.52 -24.52 4.10
N LYS A 607 14.80 -25.17 5.23
CA LYS A 607 15.61 -24.59 6.31
C LYS A 607 17.05 -24.34 5.85
N GLU A 608 17.69 -25.29 5.17
CA GLU A 608 19.02 -25.07 4.59
C GLU A 608 19.01 -23.97 3.52
N MET A 609 18.00 -23.95 2.67
CA MET A 609 17.85 -22.95 1.62
C MET A 609 17.71 -21.54 2.20
N LEU A 610 16.87 -21.36 3.23
CA LEU A 610 16.73 -20.07 3.92
C LEU A 610 18.05 -19.64 4.60
N LEU A 611 18.81 -20.59 5.15
CA LEU A 611 20.12 -20.36 5.77
C LEU A 611 21.27 -20.10 4.77
N SER A 612 21.00 -20.20 3.46
CA SER A 612 21.95 -19.77 2.41
C SER A 612 22.00 -18.24 2.28
N SER A 613 20.92 -17.55 2.66
CA SER A 613 20.89 -16.09 2.79
C SER A 613 21.41 -15.66 4.16
N PRO A 614 22.23 -14.59 4.25
CA PRO A 614 22.67 -14.03 5.53
C PRO A 614 21.57 -13.26 6.29
N LEU A 615 20.40 -13.03 5.68
CA LEU A 615 19.25 -12.35 6.29
C LEU A 615 17.95 -13.12 6.05
N LEU A 616 17.05 -13.07 7.03
CA LEU A 616 15.70 -13.64 6.96
C LEU A 616 14.65 -12.53 7.01
N PRO A 617 13.64 -12.54 6.13
CA PRO A 617 12.46 -11.69 6.25
C PRO A 617 11.48 -12.33 7.25
N THR A 618 11.81 -12.27 8.54
CA THR A 618 11.16 -13.07 9.60
C THR A 618 9.64 -12.90 9.67
N GLU A 619 9.16 -11.66 9.57
CA GLU A 619 7.77 -11.26 9.58
C GLU A 619 7.01 -11.82 8.37
N CYS A 620 7.64 -11.84 7.19
CA CYS A 620 7.07 -12.43 5.98
C CYS A 620 6.94 -13.95 6.14
N LEU A 621 7.98 -14.61 6.66
CA LEU A 621 7.98 -16.07 6.84
C LEU A 621 6.93 -16.53 7.87
N VAL A 622 6.78 -15.80 8.99
CA VAL A 622 5.71 -16.07 9.96
C VAL A 622 4.35 -15.89 9.32
N GLN A 623 4.14 -14.77 8.62
CA GLN A 623 2.87 -14.52 7.95
C GLN A 623 2.59 -15.53 6.82
N GLY A 624 3.62 -16.05 6.17
CA GLY A 624 3.54 -17.13 5.19
C GLY A 624 3.32 -18.53 5.79
N GLY A 625 3.18 -18.64 7.11
CA GLY A 625 2.77 -19.87 7.81
C GLY A 625 3.86 -20.56 8.64
N MET A 626 5.10 -20.05 8.68
CA MET A 626 6.14 -20.59 9.55
C MET A 626 5.85 -20.23 11.02
N SER A 627 6.11 -21.14 11.95
CA SER A 627 5.90 -20.82 13.36
C SER A 627 6.97 -19.84 13.90
N PRO A 628 6.63 -18.94 14.85
CA PRO A 628 7.63 -18.06 15.49
C PRO A 628 8.81 -18.82 16.12
N SER A 629 8.59 -20.03 16.66
CA SER A 629 9.63 -20.86 17.25
C SER A 629 10.62 -21.41 16.21
N GLU A 630 10.15 -21.78 15.02
CA GLU A 630 11.04 -22.18 13.92
C GLU A 630 11.90 -21.03 13.43
N ILE A 631 11.33 -19.82 13.38
CA ILE A 631 12.08 -18.60 13.02
C ILE A 631 13.17 -18.31 14.04
N GLN A 632 12.87 -18.37 15.33
CA GLN A 632 13.88 -18.19 16.39
C GLN A 632 15.02 -19.20 16.26
N HIS A 633 14.72 -20.46 15.94
CA HIS A 633 15.73 -21.47 15.70
C HIS A 633 16.62 -21.14 14.48
N LEU A 634 16.02 -20.72 13.36
CA LEU A 634 16.78 -20.32 12.16
C LEU A 634 17.66 -19.09 12.43
N ASP A 635 17.14 -18.07 13.10
CA ASP A 635 17.87 -16.86 13.44
C ASP A 635 19.06 -17.17 14.36
N SER A 636 18.88 -18.07 15.34
CA SER A 636 19.98 -18.52 16.21
C SER A 636 21.12 -19.19 15.42
N LYS A 637 20.79 -20.01 14.42
CA LYS A 637 21.77 -20.65 13.55
C LYS A 637 22.51 -19.64 12.67
N LEU A 638 21.82 -18.63 12.14
CA LEU A 638 22.47 -17.56 11.36
C LEU A 638 23.45 -16.74 12.19
N ARG A 639 23.08 -16.40 13.44
CA ARG A 639 23.97 -15.69 14.36
C ARG A 639 25.21 -16.52 14.68
N ALA A 640 25.05 -17.82 14.92
CA ALA A 640 26.17 -18.73 15.14
C ALA A 640 27.11 -18.80 13.93
N LYS A 641 26.55 -18.87 12.71
CA LYS A 641 27.31 -18.87 11.45
C LYS A 641 28.05 -17.56 11.19
N SER A 642 27.48 -16.42 11.63
CA SER A 642 28.07 -15.09 11.45
C SER A 642 29.15 -14.76 12.50
N ALA A 643 29.22 -15.55 13.58
CA ALA A 643 30.22 -15.40 14.63
C ALA A 643 31.48 -16.27 14.42
N MET A 644 31.43 -17.20 13.46
CA MET A 644 32.55 -18.01 12.97
C MET A 644 33.19 -17.32 11.77
#